data_AF-A0AAF1BJ06-F1
#
_entry.id   AF-A0AAF1BJ06-F1
#
_cell.length_a   1.000
_cell.length_b   1.000
_cell.length_c   1.000
_cell.angle_alpha   90.00
_cell.angle_beta   90.00
_cell.angle_gamma   90.00
#
_symmetry.space_group_name_H-M   'P 1'
#
loop_
_entity.id
_entity.type
_entity.pdbx_description
1 polymer ?
#
loop_
_entity_poly.entity_id
_entity_poly.type
_entity_poly.pdbx_seq_one_letter_code
_entity_poly.pdbx_strand_id
1 'polypeptide(L)'
;MTVDTKEIDMEADLNKAESLRQSAPEQAEALYRSVLSRKAVDEDELKDQETALLKLGALFRDTNKPESLAQLVVESRQFMSQIAKAKTAKLIRALIDFFPPSARDLQMKVTGENIEWARKEKRVFLRQSLEIKLVALHIDAQNYRKALSMTEDLLKELKQLDDKIILTEVFLLESRAAHAIQNLPRAKAALTSARTTANSIYCPPLLQAQLDLQAGALNADDKDYKTAYSYFFEAFEGFTQVDESDPRSLSSLKYMLLCKIMMGLPEDVTSLLLMKSASRYAGKDLDAMKATAQAQKERSLELFKATLKKYQDQLQKDNLIRSHLAALYDTLLEQNLLRVIEPYSSVELSWISHEVGQGRDVVELKLSQMILDQVFFGVLNEKAGTLEVFDEPQGEGLLSGALETMKQMGSVIQALYEKYHSWLTFGPAKAESVGIPTSTNIARSMAPLQFQPLASQPTPEFWSSLTSLKLDKLRLDDSEIPIHAWLDEGRQIVNANRLTGKVSGDDVAVDGSVLLDESAFTQTSTRPSPSATLLRGVFKNYNTIEDFRSPQKKKELFDNTVTSILQSFETDEPQLDGFVLVAFADLKKYTYHYWFAFPVLVSKPAWQVEGSFDLLSDDDTRQFRRGIGSSSVVIAKGPPGHREFTTVSRAKEFFGDADDEERFVIFRDSSAQSEHPGWYLRNVLYYLQAHQGVTRVNVVCLRQGPASRVGKLFTETFMAPNIRPQAVGWERDATGRLASRVANLGPMMDPTRLAEQAVDLNLKLMRWRILPSLDLEKVASTKCLLLGAGTLGCYVARVLMGWGVRNITFVDSARVSYSNPVRQPLFQFEDCLEGGKPKAQCAADRLRQIFPAINATAHEFMIPMPGHPVAADGDEATAANVAKLTQLVDEHDAIFLLMDSRESRWLPTLLAASSGKIVVNAALGFDSYLVMRHGTSPLGQASQRLGCYFCNDIVAPTDSLTDRTLDQMCTVTRPGIAPIAAAAAVELLVSTVQHPLGVSAPAERSSSDGRVTASPLGPVPHQIRGMLSQWNTVLVEGSAYDRCTACSATVVKAYQEQGFSFLRRAFNETGFLESVTGLDKLYAESEAILDSVDWEEDSDEGL
;
A
#
# COMPACT_ATOMS: atom_id res chain seq x y z
N MET A 1 28.44 -22.78 -93.53
CA MET A 1 28.19 -21.33 -93.59
C MET A 1 26.71 -21.08 -93.45
N THR A 2 26.27 -20.94 -92.20
CA THR A 2 25.10 -20.17 -91.74
C THR A 2 25.43 -19.85 -90.29
N VAL A 3 25.41 -18.57 -89.96
CA VAL A 3 26.10 -17.96 -88.82
C VAL A 3 25.29 -18.13 -87.54
N ASP A 4 26.00 -18.50 -86.47
CA ASP A 4 25.55 -18.58 -85.08
C ASP A 4 24.90 -17.28 -84.60
N THR A 5 23.63 -17.35 -84.19
CA THR A 5 23.09 -16.48 -83.13
C THR A 5 23.06 -17.31 -81.86
N LYS A 6 24.12 -17.25 -81.06
CA LYS A 6 24.12 -17.78 -79.69
C LYS A 6 23.01 -17.09 -78.92
N GLU A 7 21.99 -17.84 -78.50
CA GLU A 7 21.17 -17.47 -77.34
C GLU A 7 22.14 -17.41 -76.14
N ILE A 8 22.42 -16.20 -75.66
CA ILE A 8 23.29 -15.95 -74.51
C ILE A 8 22.38 -15.74 -73.31
N ASP A 9 22.41 -16.71 -72.41
CA ASP A 9 21.71 -16.73 -71.12
C ASP A 9 22.18 -15.57 -70.21
N MET A 10 21.24 -14.78 -69.67
CA MET A 10 21.55 -13.65 -68.77
C MET A 10 22.20 -14.11 -67.47
N GLU A 11 21.81 -15.29 -66.97
CA GLU A 11 22.37 -15.89 -65.76
C GLU A 11 23.85 -16.28 -65.96
N ALA A 12 24.18 -16.78 -67.15
CA ALA A 12 25.55 -17.13 -67.52
C ALA A 12 26.46 -15.88 -67.62
N ASP A 13 25.96 -14.77 -68.17
CA ASP A 13 26.69 -13.50 -68.22
C ASP A 13 26.87 -12.89 -66.82
N LEU A 14 25.90 -13.05 -65.92
CA LEU A 14 25.94 -12.57 -64.54
C LEU A 14 26.98 -13.33 -63.69
N ASN A 15 27.01 -14.66 -63.81
CA ASN A 15 28.00 -15.53 -63.18
C ASN A 15 29.41 -15.27 -63.74
N LYS A 16 29.53 -15.03 -65.04
CA LYS A 16 30.80 -14.68 -65.68
C LYS A 16 31.32 -13.31 -65.21
N ALA A 17 30.44 -12.31 -65.12
CA ALA A 17 30.79 -10.99 -64.58
C ALA A 17 31.25 -11.07 -63.11
N GLU A 18 30.63 -11.93 -62.31
CA GLU A 18 31.02 -12.13 -60.90
C GLU A 18 32.40 -12.78 -60.76
N SER A 19 32.72 -13.77 -61.60
CA SER A 19 34.08 -14.37 -61.66
C SER A 19 35.16 -13.36 -62.08
N LEU A 20 34.78 -12.36 -62.88
CA LEU A 20 35.67 -11.31 -63.39
C LEU A 20 35.78 -10.09 -62.46
N ARG A 21 34.96 -10.02 -61.40
CA ARG A 21 34.88 -8.88 -60.47
C ARG A 21 36.21 -8.50 -59.83
N GLN A 22 37.04 -9.50 -59.47
CA GLN A 22 38.35 -9.27 -58.84
C GLN A 22 39.50 -9.23 -59.85
N SER A 23 39.36 -9.86 -61.01
CA SER A 23 40.46 -10.04 -61.99
C SER A 23 40.46 -9.02 -63.13
N ALA A 24 39.30 -8.56 -63.61
CA ALA A 24 39.15 -7.60 -64.69
C ALA A 24 37.87 -6.73 -64.50
N PRO A 25 37.91 -5.70 -63.64
CA PRO A 25 36.71 -4.95 -63.24
C PRO A 25 36.04 -4.16 -64.39
N GLU A 26 36.79 -3.72 -65.40
CA GLU A 26 36.23 -3.02 -66.57
C GLU A 26 35.43 -3.94 -67.49
N GLN A 27 35.83 -5.22 -67.60
CA GLN A 27 35.09 -6.22 -68.37
C GLN A 27 33.84 -6.68 -67.62
N ALA A 28 33.92 -6.78 -66.29
CA ALA A 28 32.75 -7.02 -65.44
C ALA A 28 31.74 -5.86 -65.52
N GLU A 29 32.20 -4.60 -65.52
CA GLU A 29 31.35 -3.42 -65.72
C GLU A 29 30.61 -3.47 -67.07
N ALA A 30 31.32 -3.78 -68.16
CA ALA A 30 30.72 -3.89 -69.50
C ALA A 30 29.66 -5.00 -69.57
N LEU A 31 29.91 -6.14 -68.93
CA LEU A 31 28.96 -7.25 -68.84
C LEU A 31 27.72 -6.86 -68.03
N TYR A 32 27.88 -6.24 -66.85
CA TYR A 32 26.74 -5.78 -66.06
C TYR A 32 25.89 -4.73 -66.79
N ARG A 33 26.50 -3.74 -67.46
CA ARG A 33 25.77 -2.79 -68.31
C ARG A 33 25.06 -3.46 -69.50
N SER A 34 25.66 -4.53 -70.05
CA SER A 34 25.04 -5.31 -71.11
C SER A 34 23.79 -6.05 -70.64
N VAL A 35 23.78 -6.56 -69.40
CA VAL A 35 22.60 -7.20 -68.79
C VAL A 35 21.51 -6.16 -68.49
N LEU A 36 21.88 -4.98 -67.99
CA LEU A 36 20.95 -3.89 -67.68
C LEU A 36 20.30 -3.22 -68.91
N SER A 37 20.93 -3.33 -70.09
CA SER A 37 20.40 -2.74 -71.34
C SER A 37 19.49 -3.69 -72.13
N ARG A 38 19.43 -4.97 -71.77
CA ARG A 38 18.49 -5.92 -72.37
C ARG A 38 17.06 -5.64 -71.87
N LYS A 39 16.05 -5.92 -72.69
CA LYS A 39 14.65 -5.86 -72.25
C LYS A 39 14.28 -7.22 -71.65
N ALA A 40 13.93 -7.25 -70.37
CA ALA A 40 13.42 -8.44 -69.71
C ALA A 40 11.99 -8.74 -70.19
N VAL A 41 11.71 -10.01 -70.49
CA VAL A 41 10.40 -10.52 -70.91
C VAL A 41 9.75 -11.33 -69.78
N ASP A 42 10.56 -11.99 -68.94
CA ASP A 42 10.11 -12.85 -67.83
C ASP A 42 10.52 -12.31 -66.44
N GLU A 43 9.83 -12.79 -65.40
CA GLU A 43 10.05 -12.37 -64.00
C GLU A 43 11.44 -12.74 -63.46
N ASP A 44 12.03 -13.83 -63.96
CA ASP A 44 13.38 -14.26 -63.58
C ASP A 44 14.47 -13.40 -64.24
N GLU A 45 14.25 -12.94 -65.48
CA GLU A 45 15.15 -11.98 -66.14
C GLU A 45 15.14 -10.61 -65.43
N LEU A 46 14.01 -10.20 -64.83
CA LEU A 46 13.94 -9.00 -64.00
C LEU A 46 14.77 -9.14 -62.71
N LYS A 47 14.73 -10.31 -62.04
CA LYS A 47 15.58 -10.59 -60.86
C LYS A 47 17.07 -10.57 -61.20
N ASP A 48 17.44 -11.07 -62.38
CA ASP A 48 18.82 -11.01 -62.85
C ASP A 48 19.28 -9.56 -63.08
N GLN A 49 18.41 -8.71 -63.63
CA GLN A 49 18.70 -7.27 -63.77
C GLN A 49 18.82 -6.55 -62.43
N GLU A 50 17.97 -6.86 -61.45
CA GLU A 50 18.08 -6.33 -60.08
C GLU A 50 19.43 -6.72 -59.44
N THR A 51 19.81 -7.99 -59.59
CA THR A 51 21.06 -8.53 -59.06
C THR A 51 22.26 -7.90 -59.77
N ALA A 52 22.19 -7.69 -61.08
CA ALA A 52 23.20 -7.00 -61.86
C ALA A 52 23.38 -5.54 -61.40
N LEU A 53 22.28 -4.83 -61.11
CA LEU A 53 22.32 -3.44 -60.64
C LEU A 53 23.03 -3.31 -59.28
N LEU A 54 22.70 -4.19 -58.33
CA LEU A 54 23.34 -4.21 -57.00
C LEU A 54 24.82 -4.61 -57.10
N LYS A 55 25.15 -5.62 -57.92
CA LYS A 55 26.53 -6.06 -58.12
C LYS A 55 27.37 -4.98 -58.82
N LEU A 56 26.80 -4.24 -59.77
CA LEU A 56 27.46 -3.10 -60.41
C LEU A 56 27.68 -1.94 -59.43
N GLY A 57 26.68 -1.63 -58.59
CA GLY A 57 26.82 -0.66 -57.51
C GLY A 57 27.93 -1.05 -56.52
N ALA A 58 28.01 -2.33 -56.15
CA ALA A 58 29.06 -2.84 -55.29
C ALA A 58 30.45 -2.78 -55.95
N LEU A 59 30.55 -3.01 -57.28
CA LEU A 59 31.79 -2.84 -58.03
C LEU A 59 32.27 -1.37 -58.04
N PHE A 60 31.36 -0.40 -58.16
CA PHE A 60 31.71 1.02 -58.06
C PHE A 60 32.13 1.46 -56.66
N ARG A 61 31.55 0.87 -55.60
CA ARG A 61 32.03 1.03 -54.22
C ARG A 61 33.45 0.49 -54.07
N ASP A 62 33.70 -0.74 -54.53
CA ASP A 62 34.99 -1.41 -54.36
C ASP A 62 36.10 -0.73 -55.20
N THR A 63 35.75 -0.17 -56.37
CA THR A 63 36.67 0.59 -57.24
C THR A 63 36.74 2.09 -56.92
N ASN A 64 36.00 2.57 -55.90
CA ASN A 64 35.96 3.95 -55.43
C ASN A 64 35.66 4.99 -56.54
N LYS A 65 34.68 4.72 -57.41
CA LYS A 65 34.21 5.61 -58.49
C LYS A 65 32.84 6.23 -58.17
N PRO A 66 32.76 7.28 -57.32
CA PRO A 66 31.49 7.83 -56.83
C PRO A 66 30.68 8.57 -57.91
N GLU A 67 31.33 9.15 -58.93
CA GLU A 67 30.63 9.84 -60.03
C GLU A 67 29.89 8.85 -60.95
N SER A 68 30.50 7.70 -61.24
CA SER A 68 29.86 6.62 -62.01
C SER A 68 28.70 5.99 -61.24
N LEU A 69 28.81 5.88 -59.91
CA LEU A 69 27.70 5.44 -59.05
C LEU A 69 26.54 6.44 -59.05
N ALA A 70 26.82 7.74 -59.02
CA ALA A 70 25.79 8.78 -59.13
C ALA A 70 25.06 8.71 -60.47
N GLN A 71 25.77 8.52 -61.57
CA GLN A 71 25.18 8.31 -62.89
C GLN A 71 24.32 7.04 -62.93
N LEU A 72 24.81 5.93 -62.36
CA LEU A 72 24.06 4.67 -62.28
C LEU A 72 22.74 4.83 -61.52
N VAL A 73 22.73 5.57 -60.40
CA VAL A 73 21.51 5.85 -59.63
C VAL A 73 20.49 6.66 -60.44
N VAL A 74 20.95 7.57 -61.30
CA VAL A 74 20.08 8.35 -62.19
C VAL A 74 19.56 7.51 -63.35
N GLU A 75 20.44 6.73 -64.01
CA GLU A 75 20.11 5.85 -65.14
C GLU A 75 19.13 4.74 -64.71
N SER A 76 19.29 4.20 -63.51
CA SER A 76 18.43 3.15 -62.97
C SER A 76 17.01 3.63 -62.62
N ARG A 77 16.72 4.94 -62.61
CA ARG A 77 15.35 5.46 -62.40
C ARG A 77 14.37 4.96 -63.46
N GLN A 78 14.81 4.81 -64.71
CA GLN A 78 13.98 4.26 -65.79
C GLN A 78 13.62 2.79 -65.52
N PHE A 79 14.59 1.99 -65.08
CA PHE A 79 14.38 0.60 -64.69
C PHE A 79 13.47 0.49 -63.45
N MET A 80 13.69 1.33 -62.44
CA MET A 80 12.89 1.40 -61.21
C MET A 80 11.43 1.87 -61.42
N SER A 81 11.11 2.46 -62.58
CA SER A 81 9.73 2.76 -62.96
C SER A 81 8.97 1.53 -63.49
N GLN A 82 9.70 0.47 -63.88
CA GLN A 82 9.14 -0.77 -64.45
C GLN A 82 8.96 -1.88 -63.40
N ILE A 83 9.58 -1.75 -62.22
CA ILE A 83 9.54 -2.74 -61.13
C ILE A 83 8.50 -2.34 -60.07
N ALA A 84 7.98 -3.33 -59.35
CA ALA A 84 7.15 -3.15 -58.16
C ALA A 84 7.71 -2.09 -57.18
N LYS A 85 6.79 -1.32 -56.59
CA LYS A 85 7.12 -0.14 -55.77
C LYS A 85 7.95 -0.48 -54.53
N ALA A 86 7.69 -1.63 -53.90
CA ALA A 86 8.40 -2.09 -52.71
C ALA A 86 9.89 -2.41 -52.98
N LYS A 87 10.18 -3.11 -54.08
CA LYS A 87 11.55 -3.47 -54.49
C LYS A 87 12.39 -2.25 -54.87
N THR A 88 11.75 -1.26 -55.51
CA THR A 88 12.39 0.03 -55.83
C THR A 88 12.99 0.73 -54.60
N ALA A 89 12.26 0.75 -53.48
CA ALA A 89 12.72 1.43 -52.27
C ALA A 89 13.95 0.76 -51.64
N LYS A 90 14.01 -0.58 -51.67
CA LYS A 90 15.19 -1.34 -51.20
C LYS A 90 16.41 -1.08 -52.08
N LEU A 91 16.23 -1.12 -53.40
CA LEU A 91 17.31 -0.89 -54.38
C LEU A 91 17.90 0.52 -54.25
N ILE A 92 17.08 1.56 -54.16
CA ILE A 92 17.57 2.95 -54.04
C ILE A 92 18.36 3.13 -52.73
N ARG A 93 17.87 2.60 -51.60
CA ARG A 93 18.58 2.68 -50.32
C ARG A 93 19.94 1.99 -50.40
N ALA A 94 19.98 0.77 -50.94
CA ALA A 94 21.22 0.01 -51.09
C ALA A 94 22.24 0.75 -51.97
N LEU A 95 21.81 1.34 -53.08
CA LEU A 95 22.69 2.13 -53.95
C LEU A 95 23.19 3.42 -53.29
N ILE A 96 22.35 4.10 -52.50
CA ILE A 96 22.77 5.29 -51.75
C ILE A 96 23.76 4.92 -50.62
N ASP A 97 23.61 3.74 -50.01
CA ASP A 97 24.52 3.26 -48.96
C ASP A 97 25.88 2.80 -49.50
N PHE A 98 26.01 2.54 -50.80
CA PHE A 98 27.29 2.23 -51.45
C PHE A 98 28.21 3.44 -51.64
N PHE A 99 27.74 4.68 -51.41
CA PHE A 99 28.60 5.85 -51.47
C PHE A 99 29.62 5.86 -50.32
N PRO A 100 30.91 6.09 -50.60
CA PRO A 100 31.92 6.17 -49.56
C PRO A 100 31.79 7.47 -48.76
N PRO A 101 32.23 7.51 -47.48
CA PRO A 101 32.23 8.71 -46.65
C PRO A 101 33.02 9.90 -47.22
N SER A 102 33.92 9.65 -48.18
CA SER A 102 34.70 10.68 -48.88
C SER A 102 33.87 11.48 -49.91
N ALA A 103 32.73 10.97 -50.37
CA ALA A 103 31.90 11.56 -51.42
C ALA A 103 30.52 12.01 -50.89
N ARG A 104 30.46 12.48 -49.63
CA ARG A 104 29.21 12.86 -48.95
C ARG A 104 28.44 13.98 -49.65
N ASP A 105 29.11 15.00 -50.17
CA ASP A 105 28.43 16.11 -50.87
C ASP A 105 27.72 15.62 -52.13
N LEU A 106 28.35 14.68 -52.86
CA LEU A 106 27.75 14.05 -54.03
C LEU A 106 26.58 13.14 -53.63
N GLN A 107 26.74 12.34 -52.56
CA GLN A 107 25.69 11.50 -52.01
C GLN A 107 24.45 12.33 -51.59
N MET A 108 24.66 13.48 -50.94
CA MET A 108 23.60 14.40 -50.55
C MET A 108 22.89 14.99 -51.77
N LYS A 109 23.63 15.38 -52.81
CA LYS A 109 23.05 15.89 -54.06
C LYS A 109 22.18 14.83 -54.73
N VAL A 110 22.71 13.62 -54.91
CA VAL A 110 21.98 12.48 -55.53
C VAL A 110 20.74 12.10 -54.71
N THR A 111 20.85 12.08 -53.38
CA THR A 111 19.71 11.82 -52.48
C THR A 111 18.64 12.91 -52.64
N GLY A 112 19.03 14.18 -52.74
CA GLY A 112 18.11 15.29 -53.03
C GLY A 112 17.38 15.15 -54.37
N GLU A 113 18.10 14.80 -55.44
CA GLU A 113 17.49 14.55 -56.75
C GLU A 113 16.52 13.35 -56.73
N ASN A 114 16.81 12.32 -55.94
CA ASN A 114 15.92 11.17 -55.76
C ASN A 114 14.67 11.52 -54.93
N ILE A 115 14.77 12.45 -53.96
CA ILE A 115 13.61 12.99 -53.23
C ILE A 115 12.69 13.76 -54.19
N GLU A 116 13.25 14.58 -55.09
CA GLU A 116 12.47 15.29 -56.10
C GLU A 116 11.79 14.33 -57.08
N TRP A 117 12.48 13.28 -57.49
CA TRP A 117 11.91 12.23 -58.33
C TRP A 117 10.79 11.47 -57.60
N ALA A 118 11.00 11.07 -56.34
CA ALA A 118 9.95 10.45 -55.53
C ALA A 118 8.73 11.35 -55.35
N ARG A 119 8.92 12.68 -55.25
CA ARG A 119 7.82 13.66 -55.22
C ARG A 119 7.07 13.72 -56.57
N LYS A 120 7.78 13.69 -57.70
CA LYS A 120 7.17 13.67 -59.04
C LYS A 120 6.35 12.40 -59.29
N GLU A 121 6.85 11.25 -58.86
CA GLU A 121 6.15 9.95 -58.97
C GLU A 121 5.14 9.70 -57.84
N LYS A 122 4.90 10.68 -56.96
CA LYS A 122 3.98 10.58 -55.81
C LYS A 122 4.27 9.40 -54.85
N ARG A 123 5.54 8.99 -54.72
CA ARG A 123 5.97 7.91 -53.80
C ARG A 123 6.28 8.45 -52.40
N VAL A 124 5.26 8.56 -51.54
CA VAL A 124 5.35 9.21 -50.21
C VAL A 124 6.33 8.52 -49.25
N PHE A 125 6.23 7.20 -49.07
CA PHE A 125 7.09 6.45 -48.13
C PHE A 125 8.57 6.45 -48.54
N LEU A 126 8.83 6.35 -49.85
CA LEU A 126 10.20 6.45 -50.38
C LEU A 126 10.77 7.84 -50.11
N ARG A 127 9.98 8.90 -50.36
CA ARG A 127 10.37 10.28 -50.07
C ARG A 127 10.76 10.45 -48.60
N GLN A 128 9.90 10.03 -47.66
CA GLN A 128 10.15 10.17 -46.22
C GLN A 128 11.43 9.42 -45.81
N SER A 129 11.62 8.20 -46.27
CA SER A 129 12.82 7.42 -45.99
C SER A 129 14.11 8.08 -46.52
N LEU A 130 14.05 8.68 -47.70
CA LEU A 130 15.17 9.45 -48.26
C LEU A 130 15.41 10.77 -47.53
N GLU A 131 14.35 11.45 -47.08
CA GLU A 131 14.44 12.68 -46.27
C GLU A 131 15.10 12.38 -44.92
N ILE A 132 14.76 11.26 -44.24
CA ILE A 132 15.42 10.81 -43.00
C ILE A 132 16.90 10.56 -43.22
N LYS A 133 17.25 9.85 -44.31
CA LYS A 133 18.64 9.60 -44.66
C LYS A 133 19.39 10.91 -44.94
N LEU A 134 18.76 11.85 -45.63
CA LEU A 134 19.34 13.17 -45.91
C LEU A 134 19.55 13.99 -44.64
N VAL A 135 18.64 13.90 -43.66
CA VAL A 135 18.82 14.50 -42.32
C VAL A 135 20.04 13.91 -41.63
N ALA A 136 20.20 12.59 -41.62
CA ALA A 136 21.37 11.92 -41.05
C ALA A 136 22.68 12.38 -41.73
N LEU A 137 22.71 12.47 -43.06
CA LEU A 137 23.85 12.99 -43.82
C LEU A 137 24.16 14.45 -43.49
N HIS A 138 23.14 15.29 -43.28
CA HIS A 138 23.32 16.68 -42.85
C HIS A 138 23.94 16.79 -41.44
N ILE A 139 23.55 15.91 -40.52
CA ILE A 139 24.14 15.84 -39.17
C ILE A 139 25.63 15.45 -39.27
N ASP A 140 25.95 14.43 -40.08
CA ASP A 140 27.33 13.97 -40.28
C ASP A 140 28.21 15.01 -41.00
N ALA A 141 27.62 15.86 -41.84
CA ALA A 141 28.26 17.01 -42.47
C ALA A 141 28.30 18.27 -41.58
N GLN A 142 27.94 18.17 -40.30
CA GLN A 142 27.89 19.26 -39.32
C GLN A 142 26.93 20.41 -39.67
N ASN A 143 25.96 20.17 -40.54
CA ASN A 143 24.95 21.14 -40.98
C ASN A 143 23.67 21.07 -40.11
N TYR A 144 23.83 21.23 -38.79
CA TYR A 144 22.78 20.93 -37.80
C TYR A 144 21.52 21.79 -37.92
N ARG A 145 21.63 23.08 -38.29
CA ARG A 145 20.45 23.97 -38.43
C ARG A 145 19.53 23.52 -39.56
N LYS A 146 20.10 23.10 -40.70
CA LYS A 146 19.33 22.60 -41.83
C LYS A 146 18.69 21.25 -41.50
N ALA A 147 19.43 20.38 -40.80
CA ALA A 147 18.89 19.10 -40.31
C ALA A 147 17.68 19.29 -39.39
N LEU A 148 17.74 20.22 -38.42
CA LEU A 148 16.60 20.51 -37.52
C LEU A 148 15.38 21.04 -38.26
N SER A 149 15.55 21.98 -39.19
CA SER A 149 14.44 22.50 -40.02
C SER A 149 13.76 21.38 -40.82
N MET A 150 14.55 20.51 -41.46
CA MET A 150 14.01 19.38 -42.22
C MET A 150 13.29 18.37 -41.30
N THR A 151 13.83 18.14 -40.10
CA THR A 151 13.25 17.24 -39.10
C THR A 151 11.91 17.76 -38.58
N GLU A 152 11.78 19.07 -38.33
CA GLU A 152 10.53 19.69 -37.89
C GLU A 152 9.39 19.53 -38.92
N ASP A 153 9.71 19.68 -40.20
CA ASP A 153 8.73 19.49 -41.28
C ASP A 153 8.33 18.01 -41.41
N LEU A 154 9.29 17.10 -41.33
CA LEU A 154 9.04 15.66 -41.35
C LEU A 154 8.18 15.20 -40.16
N LEU A 155 8.44 15.73 -38.95
CA LEU A 155 7.67 15.40 -37.74
C LEU A 155 6.21 15.87 -37.81
N LYS A 156 5.91 16.98 -38.50
CA LYS A 156 4.52 17.43 -38.70
C LYS A 156 3.73 16.42 -39.53
N GLU A 157 4.36 15.85 -40.56
CA GLU A 157 3.76 14.85 -41.43
C GLU A 157 3.65 13.48 -40.72
N LEU A 158 4.74 13.00 -40.12
CA LEU A 158 4.79 11.65 -39.52
C LEU A 158 3.88 11.49 -38.30
N LYS A 159 3.61 12.57 -37.55
CA LYS A 159 2.63 12.54 -36.45
C LYS A 159 1.21 12.23 -36.91
N GLN A 160 0.89 12.37 -38.19
CA GLN A 160 -0.41 12.03 -38.75
C GLN A 160 -0.53 10.57 -39.21
N LEU A 161 0.60 9.89 -39.48
CA LEU A 161 0.65 8.58 -40.14
C LEU A 161 0.82 7.38 -39.17
N ASP A 162 1.03 7.62 -37.87
CA ASP A 162 1.20 6.63 -36.79
C ASP A 162 2.25 5.52 -37.03
N ASP A 163 3.20 5.70 -37.96
CA ASP A 163 4.39 4.85 -38.06
C ASP A 163 5.40 5.20 -36.95
N LYS A 164 5.29 4.48 -35.85
CA LYS A 164 6.02 4.73 -34.62
C LYS A 164 7.52 4.38 -34.71
N ILE A 165 7.92 3.46 -35.59
CA ILE A 165 9.35 3.10 -35.75
C ILE A 165 10.08 4.28 -36.41
N ILE A 166 9.54 4.75 -37.54
CA ILE A 166 10.09 5.90 -38.26
C ILE A 166 10.06 7.15 -37.38
N LEU A 167 8.96 7.36 -36.63
CA LEU A 167 8.85 8.48 -35.71
C LEU A 167 9.94 8.45 -34.61
N THR A 168 10.26 7.27 -34.08
CA THR A 168 11.33 7.08 -33.09
C THR A 168 12.71 7.43 -33.66
N GLU A 169 13.00 6.98 -34.88
CA GLU A 169 14.26 7.30 -35.58
C GLU A 169 14.42 8.81 -35.80
N VAL A 170 13.34 9.49 -36.18
CA VAL A 170 13.34 10.94 -36.43
C VAL A 170 13.53 11.73 -35.15
N PHE A 171 12.86 11.36 -34.05
CA PHE A 171 13.08 11.99 -32.74
C PHE A 171 14.51 11.77 -32.22
N LEU A 172 15.11 10.62 -32.50
CA LEU A 172 16.52 10.36 -32.18
C LEU A 172 17.45 11.29 -32.97
N LEU A 173 17.21 11.47 -34.28
CA LEU A 173 17.99 12.42 -35.10
C LEU A 173 17.81 13.87 -34.63
N GLU A 174 16.60 14.26 -34.22
CA GLU A 174 16.34 15.58 -33.60
C GLU A 174 17.16 15.76 -32.33
N SER A 175 17.16 14.76 -31.44
CA SER A 175 17.94 14.78 -30.20
C SER A 175 19.43 14.94 -30.49
N ARG A 176 19.97 14.19 -31.45
CA ARG A 176 21.40 14.26 -31.85
C ARG A 176 21.76 15.64 -32.39
N ALA A 177 20.94 16.20 -33.28
CA ALA A 177 21.17 17.52 -33.85
C ALA A 177 21.07 18.64 -32.80
N ALA A 178 20.09 18.57 -31.89
CA ALA A 178 19.93 19.53 -30.80
C ALA A 178 21.09 19.47 -29.78
N HIS A 179 21.55 18.27 -29.47
CA HIS A 179 22.72 18.03 -28.60
C HIS A 179 24.00 18.62 -29.20
N ALA A 180 24.21 18.45 -30.50
CA ALA A 180 25.37 19.02 -31.20
C ALA A 180 25.41 20.57 -31.16
N ILE A 181 24.24 21.24 -31.11
CA ILE A 181 24.12 22.70 -30.96
C ILE A 181 24.18 23.14 -29.49
N GLN A 182 24.34 22.22 -28.53
CA GLN A 182 24.31 22.49 -27.08
C GLN A 182 22.94 22.99 -26.58
N ASN A 183 21.85 22.64 -27.26
CA ASN A 183 20.48 22.88 -26.76
C ASN A 183 19.99 21.63 -26.00
N LEU A 184 20.46 21.48 -24.76
CA LEU A 184 20.16 20.32 -23.90
C LEU A 184 18.66 20.16 -23.61
N PRO A 185 17.87 21.22 -23.32
CA PRO A 185 16.43 21.06 -23.06
C PRO A 185 15.69 20.46 -24.26
N ARG A 186 15.99 20.93 -25.48
CA ARG A 186 15.37 20.40 -26.69
C ARG A 186 15.80 18.97 -26.96
N ALA A 187 17.09 18.65 -26.77
CA ALA A 187 17.60 17.29 -26.94
C ALA A 187 16.91 16.30 -25.98
N LYS A 188 16.74 16.66 -24.71
CA LYS A 188 16.02 15.84 -23.72
C LYS A 188 14.55 15.66 -24.05
N ALA A 189 13.87 16.70 -24.51
CA ALA A 189 12.47 16.63 -24.92
C ALA A 189 12.28 15.68 -26.12
N ALA A 190 13.15 15.77 -27.13
CA ALA A 190 13.17 14.88 -28.28
C ALA A 190 13.47 13.43 -27.86
N LEU A 191 14.48 13.19 -27.01
CA LEU A 191 14.80 11.85 -26.50
C LEU A 191 13.65 11.25 -25.67
N THR A 192 12.99 12.04 -24.83
CA THR A 192 11.83 11.58 -24.05
C THR A 192 10.69 11.16 -24.97
N SER A 193 10.46 11.92 -26.04
CA SER A 193 9.48 11.59 -27.08
C SER A 193 9.87 10.31 -27.83
N ALA A 194 11.15 10.15 -28.16
CA ALA A 194 11.68 8.94 -28.79
C ALA A 194 11.47 7.71 -27.90
N ARG A 195 11.82 7.78 -26.62
CA ARG A 195 11.65 6.66 -25.66
C ARG A 195 10.19 6.32 -25.39
N THR A 196 9.32 7.33 -25.31
CA THR A 196 7.88 7.11 -25.13
C THR A 196 7.30 6.37 -26.34
N THR A 197 7.75 6.75 -27.55
CA THR A 197 7.35 6.08 -28.79
C THR A 197 7.94 4.67 -28.86
N ALA A 198 9.22 4.50 -28.54
CA ALA A 198 9.92 3.22 -28.48
C ALA A 198 9.27 2.23 -27.51
N ASN A 199 8.84 2.68 -26.32
CA ASN A 199 8.17 1.81 -25.34
C ASN A 199 6.80 1.29 -25.79
N SER A 200 6.18 1.97 -26.77
CA SER A 200 4.89 1.55 -27.33
C SER A 200 5.02 0.53 -28.45
N ILE A 201 6.24 0.24 -28.90
CA ILE A 201 6.56 -0.68 -30.00
C ILE A 201 7.67 -1.65 -29.58
N TYR A 202 7.85 -2.72 -30.34
CA TYR A 202 9.08 -3.49 -30.27
C TYR A 202 10.17 -2.75 -31.06
N CYS A 203 11.05 -2.04 -30.36
CA CYS A 203 12.13 -1.28 -30.99
C CYS A 203 13.21 -2.23 -31.53
N PRO A 204 13.64 -2.10 -32.80
CA PRO A 204 14.73 -2.90 -33.34
C PRO A 204 16.01 -2.77 -32.47
N PRO A 205 16.77 -3.85 -32.22
CA PRO A 205 17.93 -3.82 -31.32
C PRO A 205 18.95 -2.73 -31.63
N LEU A 206 19.20 -2.49 -32.93
CA LEU A 206 20.14 -1.45 -33.38
C LEU A 206 19.63 -0.02 -33.09
N LEU A 207 18.32 0.21 -33.20
CA LEU A 207 17.72 1.51 -32.89
C LEU A 207 17.68 1.74 -31.37
N GLN A 208 17.40 0.68 -30.60
CA GLN A 208 17.47 0.70 -29.14
C GLN A 208 18.87 1.05 -28.65
N ALA A 209 19.91 0.39 -29.17
CA ALA A 209 21.30 0.69 -28.81
C ALA A 209 21.70 2.15 -29.13
N GLN A 210 21.17 2.74 -30.21
CA GLN A 210 21.40 4.15 -30.53
C GLN A 210 20.66 5.11 -29.60
N LEU A 211 19.44 4.76 -29.17
CA LEU A 211 18.69 5.52 -28.16
C LEU A 211 19.45 5.53 -26.83
N ASP A 212 19.97 4.38 -26.41
CA ASP A 212 20.72 4.24 -25.16
C ASP A 212 22.06 4.99 -25.25
N LEU A 213 22.76 4.96 -26.39
CA LEU A 213 23.96 5.77 -26.61
C LEU A 213 23.68 7.27 -26.45
N GLN A 214 22.58 7.77 -27.03
CA GLN A 214 22.19 9.18 -26.91
C GLN A 214 21.73 9.53 -25.50
N ALA A 215 21.03 8.62 -24.82
CA ALA A 215 20.63 8.78 -23.42
C ALA A 215 21.84 8.85 -22.48
N GLY A 216 22.82 7.99 -22.69
CA GLY A 216 24.09 8.02 -21.97
C GLY A 216 24.80 9.36 -22.12
N ALA A 217 24.87 9.88 -23.35
CA ALA A 217 25.54 11.15 -23.63
C ALA A 217 24.86 12.36 -22.93
N LEU A 218 23.52 12.43 -22.95
CA LEU A 218 22.79 13.50 -22.27
C LEU A 218 22.89 13.41 -20.73
N ASN A 219 22.89 12.20 -20.17
CA ASN A 219 23.07 12.01 -18.72
C ASN A 219 24.51 12.31 -18.27
N ALA A 220 25.50 12.05 -19.13
CA ALA A 220 26.88 12.42 -18.86
C ALA A 220 27.04 13.95 -18.77
N ASP A 221 26.40 14.71 -19.68
CA ASP A 221 26.37 16.18 -19.63
C ASP A 221 25.70 16.73 -18.35
N ASP A 222 24.70 16.02 -17.82
CA ASP A 222 24.06 16.31 -16.53
C ASP A 222 24.92 15.95 -15.30
N LYS A 223 26.14 15.44 -15.53
CA LYS A 223 27.08 14.92 -14.52
C LYS A 223 26.56 13.69 -13.76
N ASP A 224 25.51 13.00 -14.24
CA ASP A 224 25.09 11.69 -13.73
C ASP A 224 25.83 10.57 -14.47
N TYR A 225 27.10 10.40 -14.12
CA TYR A 225 27.98 9.41 -14.75
C TYR A 225 27.61 7.96 -14.40
N LYS A 226 26.86 7.72 -13.31
CA LYS A 226 26.44 6.37 -12.92
C LYS A 226 25.34 5.87 -13.85
N THR A 227 24.33 6.70 -14.07
CA THR A 227 23.24 6.40 -15.01
C THR A 227 23.76 6.39 -16.45
N ALA A 228 24.63 7.33 -16.82
CA ALA A 228 25.27 7.34 -18.13
C ALA A 228 26.06 6.05 -18.42
N TYR A 229 26.81 5.54 -17.45
CA TYR A 229 27.54 4.28 -17.57
C TYR A 229 26.61 3.09 -17.90
N SER A 230 25.46 3.00 -17.22
CA SER A 230 24.48 1.94 -17.47
C SER A 230 23.95 1.99 -18.91
N TYR A 231 23.56 3.18 -19.39
CA TYR A 231 23.10 3.33 -20.77
C TYR A 231 24.19 3.03 -21.80
N PHE A 232 25.44 3.44 -21.55
CA PHE A 232 26.55 3.10 -22.45
C PHE A 232 26.89 1.61 -22.43
N PHE A 233 26.70 0.92 -21.30
CA PHE A 233 26.87 -0.53 -21.20
C PHE A 233 25.80 -1.27 -22.03
N GLU A 234 24.53 -0.89 -21.89
CA GLU A 234 23.43 -1.45 -22.70
C GLU A 234 23.64 -1.19 -24.19
N ALA A 235 24.06 0.03 -24.57
CA ALA A 235 24.41 0.36 -25.95
C ALA A 235 25.58 -0.48 -26.47
N PHE A 236 26.62 -0.70 -25.66
CA PHE A 236 27.78 -1.51 -26.03
C PHE A 236 27.40 -2.98 -26.26
N GLU A 237 26.59 -3.58 -25.37
CA GLU A 237 26.09 -4.93 -25.57
C GLU A 237 25.19 -5.01 -26.82
N GLY A 238 24.30 -4.03 -27.00
CA GLY A 238 23.41 -3.96 -28.15
C GLY A 238 24.14 -3.88 -29.49
N PHE A 239 25.20 -3.06 -29.61
CA PHE A 239 25.98 -3.01 -30.85
C PHE A 239 26.83 -4.27 -31.06
N THR A 240 27.44 -4.81 -30.00
CA THR A 240 28.29 -6.00 -30.09
C THR A 240 27.50 -7.25 -30.50
N GLN A 241 26.23 -7.35 -30.10
CA GLN A 241 25.36 -8.47 -30.47
C GLN A 241 24.94 -8.45 -31.95
N VAL A 242 24.81 -7.27 -32.55
CA VAL A 242 24.31 -7.11 -33.93
C VAL A 242 25.44 -7.18 -34.96
N ASP A 243 26.52 -6.41 -34.75
CA ASP A 243 27.68 -6.37 -35.64
C ASP A 243 28.94 -6.13 -34.83
N GLU A 244 29.79 -7.16 -34.73
CA GLU A 244 31.02 -7.12 -33.95
C GLU A 244 32.02 -6.05 -34.46
N SER A 245 31.87 -5.59 -35.70
CA SER A 245 32.75 -4.62 -36.37
C SER A 245 32.25 -3.17 -36.38
N ASP A 246 31.10 -2.89 -35.75
CA ASP A 246 30.51 -1.55 -35.74
C ASP A 246 31.44 -0.53 -35.03
N PRO A 247 31.82 0.59 -35.67
CA PRO A 247 32.66 1.63 -35.05
C PRO A 247 32.02 2.26 -33.80
N ARG A 248 30.70 2.19 -33.64
CA ARG A 248 29.97 2.74 -32.47
C ARG A 248 30.18 1.92 -31.20
N SER A 249 30.53 0.63 -31.32
CA SER A 249 30.90 -0.21 -30.17
C SER A 249 32.15 0.33 -29.48
N LEU A 250 33.15 0.74 -30.27
CA LEU A 250 34.37 1.35 -29.74
C LEU A 250 34.07 2.69 -29.05
N SER A 251 33.22 3.54 -29.64
CA SER A 251 32.81 4.81 -29.01
C SER A 251 32.07 4.58 -27.69
N SER A 252 31.15 3.60 -27.64
CA SER A 252 30.41 3.26 -26.42
C SER A 252 31.35 2.80 -25.30
N LEU A 253 32.33 1.96 -25.62
CA LEU A 253 33.36 1.53 -24.68
C LEU A 253 34.20 2.71 -24.17
N LYS A 254 34.59 3.65 -25.05
CA LYS A 254 35.29 4.88 -24.63
C LYS A 254 34.45 5.71 -23.66
N TYR A 255 33.15 5.83 -23.89
CA TYR A 255 32.25 6.57 -22.99
C TYR A 255 32.04 5.87 -21.64
N MET A 256 31.98 4.54 -21.61
CA MET A 256 31.96 3.78 -20.36
C MET A 256 33.21 4.03 -19.52
N LEU A 257 34.39 3.95 -20.14
CA LEU A 257 35.66 4.23 -19.46
C LEU A 257 35.74 5.67 -18.99
N LEU A 258 35.26 6.62 -19.80
CA LEU A 258 35.18 8.04 -19.44
C LEU A 258 34.32 8.23 -18.20
N CYS A 259 33.13 7.61 -18.13
CA CYS A 259 32.26 7.72 -16.95
C CYS A 259 32.96 7.23 -15.68
N LYS A 260 33.70 6.12 -15.75
CA LYS A 260 34.47 5.59 -14.61
C LYS A 260 35.60 6.51 -14.17
N ILE A 261 36.27 7.15 -15.12
CA ILE A 261 37.26 8.21 -14.84
C ILE A 261 36.55 9.39 -14.16
N MET A 262 35.45 9.90 -14.71
CA MET A 262 34.72 11.04 -14.13
C MET A 262 34.15 10.76 -12.72
N MET A 263 33.83 9.50 -12.41
CA MET A 263 33.42 9.06 -11.07
C MET A 263 34.58 8.95 -10.06
N GLY A 264 35.84 9.13 -10.47
CA GLY A 264 37.00 8.98 -9.59
C GLY A 264 37.36 7.54 -9.27
N LEU A 265 36.98 6.57 -10.13
CA LEU A 265 37.23 5.14 -9.96
C LEU A 265 38.19 4.59 -11.04
N PRO A 266 39.49 4.95 -11.01
CA PRO A 266 40.44 4.54 -12.04
C PRO A 266 40.82 3.05 -11.97
N GLU A 267 40.55 2.37 -10.85
CA GLU A 267 40.82 0.93 -10.70
C GLU A 267 39.85 0.07 -11.52
N ASP A 268 38.59 0.50 -11.58
CA ASP A 268 37.54 -0.12 -12.41
C ASP A 268 37.87 -0.04 -13.90
N VAL A 269 38.58 0.99 -14.35
CA VAL A 269 39.01 1.11 -15.76
C VAL A 269 39.94 -0.05 -16.13
N THR A 270 40.85 -0.43 -15.22
CA THR A 270 41.78 -1.53 -15.48
C THR A 270 41.07 -2.88 -15.49
N SER A 271 40.07 -3.08 -14.63
CA SER A 271 39.27 -4.31 -14.60
C SER A 271 38.34 -4.43 -15.81
N LEU A 272 37.75 -3.32 -16.27
CA LEU A 272 36.93 -3.30 -17.48
C LEU A 272 37.72 -3.63 -18.75
N LEU A 273 38.97 -3.17 -18.84
CA LEU A 273 39.86 -3.52 -19.95
C LEU A 273 40.26 -5.01 -19.98
N LEU A 274 40.19 -5.69 -18.84
CA LEU A 274 40.45 -7.14 -18.74
C LEU A 274 39.24 -7.99 -19.18
N MET A 275 38.07 -7.38 -19.40
CA MET A 275 36.88 -8.08 -19.85
C MET A 275 37.07 -8.66 -21.26
N LYS A 276 36.59 -9.88 -21.51
CA LYS A 276 36.76 -10.60 -22.80
C LYS A 276 36.12 -9.86 -23.99
N SER A 277 35.10 -9.04 -23.76
CA SER A 277 34.47 -8.20 -24.78
C SER A 277 35.30 -6.94 -25.09
N ALA A 278 35.94 -6.34 -24.08
CA ALA A 278 36.77 -5.14 -24.22
C ALA A 278 38.17 -5.44 -24.80
N SER A 279 38.76 -6.59 -24.47
CA SER A 279 40.10 -6.96 -24.93
C SER A 279 40.21 -7.12 -26.45
N ARG A 280 39.09 -7.33 -27.14
CA ARG A 280 39.00 -7.41 -28.62
C ARG A 280 39.24 -6.06 -29.29
N TYR A 281 38.91 -4.97 -28.62
CA TYR A 281 39.07 -3.59 -29.11
C TYR A 281 40.39 -2.96 -28.65
N ALA A 282 41.39 -3.79 -28.29
CA ALA A 282 42.70 -3.33 -27.87
C ALA A 282 43.36 -2.47 -28.95
N GLY A 283 43.75 -1.24 -28.58
CA GLY A 283 44.35 -0.29 -29.51
C GLY A 283 44.65 1.05 -28.84
N LYS A 284 45.13 2.00 -29.65
CA LYS A 284 45.55 3.33 -29.19
C LYS A 284 44.47 4.10 -28.44
N ASP A 285 43.19 3.90 -28.77
CA ASP A 285 42.06 4.53 -28.09
C ASP A 285 41.91 4.07 -26.63
N LEU A 286 42.06 2.77 -26.35
CA LEU A 286 41.98 2.24 -24.98
C LEU A 286 43.24 2.59 -24.17
N ASP A 287 44.40 2.61 -24.81
CA ASP A 287 45.65 3.07 -24.20
C ASP A 287 45.56 4.55 -23.75
N ALA A 288 44.86 5.39 -24.52
CA ALA A 288 44.62 6.78 -24.16
C ALA A 288 43.73 6.89 -22.90
N MET A 289 42.66 6.10 -22.81
CA MET A 289 41.77 6.07 -21.63
C MET A 289 42.50 5.53 -20.40
N LYS A 290 43.34 4.50 -20.57
CA LYS A 290 44.18 3.95 -19.49
C LYS A 290 45.19 4.96 -18.96
N ALA A 291 45.89 5.66 -19.86
CA ALA A 291 46.84 6.72 -19.48
C ALA A 291 46.14 7.87 -18.75
N THR A 292 44.92 8.23 -19.19
CA THR A 292 44.10 9.26 -18.53
C THR A 292 43.67 8.82 -17.13
N ALA A 293 43.24 7.57 -16.97
CA ALA A 293 42.90 6.99 -15.67
C ALA A 293 44.11 6.92 -14.73
N GLN A 294 45.29 6.61 -15.25
CA GLN A 294 46.53 6.62 -14.47
C GLN A 294 46.90 8.04 -14.00
N ALA A 295 46.81 9.04 -14.90
CA ALA A 295 47.06 10.43 -14.54
C ALA A 295 46.11 10.92 -13.44
N GLN A 296 44.84 10.51 -13.48
CA GLN A 296 43.87 10.80 -12.42
C GLN A 296 44.21 10.05 -11.12
N LYS A 297 44.59 8.77 -11.20
CA LYS A 297 44.97 7.95 -10.03
C LYS A 297 46.15 8.57 -9.28
N GLU A 298 47.16 9.03 -10.00
CA GLU A 298 48.35 9.68 -9.44
C GLU A 298 48.10 11.17 -9.09
N ARG A 299 46.93 11.69 -9.44
CA ARG A 299 46.53 13.10 -9.31
C ARG A 299 47.52 14.10 -9.93
N SER A 300 48.24 13.67 -10.96
CA SER A 300 49.32 14.46 -11.56
C SER A 300 48.84 15.24 -12.79
N LEU A 301 48.85 16.57 -12.67
CA LEU A 301 48.53 17.49 -13.78
C LEU A 301 49.56 17.39 -14.91
N GLU A 302 50.82 17.10 -14.60
CA GLU A 302 51.88 16.94 -15.60
C GLU A 302 51.65 15.70 -16.48
N LEU A 303 51.34 14.56 -15.86
CA LEU A 303 51.01 13.33 -16.58
C LEU A 303 49.72 13.49 -17.40
N PHE A 304 48.75 14.23 -16.88
CA PHE A 304 47.51 14.53 -17.60
C PHE A 304 47.76 15.39 -18.85
N LYS A 305 48.54 16.48 -18.72
CA LYS A 305 48.96 17.32 -19.86
C LYS A 305 49.77 16.53 -20.90
N ALA A 306 50.69 15.68 -20.45
CA ALA A 306 51.49 14.82 -21.33
C ALA A 306 50.60 13.82 -22.10
N THR A 307 49.60 13.24 -21.43
CA THR A 307 48.63 12.30 -22.02
C THR A 307 47.77 12.99 -23.08
N LEU A 308 47.23 14.17 -22.79
CA LEU A 308 46.46 14.97 -23.76
C LEU A 308 47.27 15.33 -25.01
N LYS A 309 48.57 15.63 -24.86
CA LYS A 309 49.47 15.93 -25.98
C LYS A 309 49.79 14.69 -26.82
N LYS A 310 49.98 13.54 -26.17
CA LYS A 310 50.34 12.27 -26.84
C LYS A 310 49.16 11.67 -27.61
N TYR A 311 47.94 11.74 -27.07
CA TYR A 311 46.73 11.12 -27.65
C TYR A 311 45.72 12.16 -28.17
N GLN A 312 46.23 13.23 -28.78
CA GLN A 312 45.41 14.36 -29.24
C GLN A 312 44.30 13.90 -30.21
N ASP A 313 44.63 13.04 -31.17
CA ASP A 313 43.67 12.54 -32.16
C ASP A 313 42.53 11.71 -31.53
N GLN A 314 42.82 10.92 -30.50
CA GLN A 314 41.84 10.01 -29.89
C GLN A 314 40.92 10.71 -28.89
N LEU A 315 41.43 11.73 -28.19
CA LEU A 315 40.74 12.43 -27.10
C LEU A 315 40.07 13.73 -27.54
N GLN A 316 40.64 14.47 -28.52
CA GLN A 316 40.09 15.78 -28.94
C GLN A 316 39.11 15.71 -30.11
N LYS A 317 39.13 14.65 -30.94
CA LYS A 317 38.19 14.50 -32.06
C LYS A 317 36.76 14.24 -31.58
N ASP A 318 36.60 13.57 -30.44
CA ASP A 318 35.30 13.30 -29.85
C ASP A 318 34.87 14.47 -28.96
N ASN A 319 33.73 15.07 -29.29
CA ASN A 319 33.25 16.26 -28.60
C ASN A 319 32.87 15.97 -27.14
N LEU A 320 32.28 14.80 -26.86
CA LEU A 320 31.82 14.42 -25.52
C LEU A 320 33.04 14.22 -24.61
N ILE A 321 34.01 13.42 -25.05
CA ILE A 321 35.27 13.18 -24.31
C ILE A 321 36.01 14.49 -24.07
N ARG A 322 36.14 15.34 -25.10
CA ARG A 322 36.82 16.64 -24.97
C ARG A 322 36.21 17.52 -23.90
N SER A 323 34.87 17.60 -23.85
CA SER A 323 34.16 18.43 -22.87
C SER A 323 34.37 17.94 -21.43
N HIS A 324 34.26 16.63 -21.19
CA HIS A 324 34.44 16.06 -19.86
C HIS A 324 35.91 16.03 -19.41
N LEU A 325 36.86 15.87 -20.32
CA LEU A 325 38.29 15.97 -19.97
C LEU A 325 38.70 17.39 -19.59
N ALA A 326 38.06 18.42 -20.16
CA ALA A 326 38.25 19.79 -19.71
C ALA A 326 37.70 19.98 -18.28
N ALA A 327 36.50 19.46 -17.99
CA ALA A 327 35.95 19.48 -16.64
C ALA A 327 36.82 18.69 -15.64
N LEU A 328 37.37 17.54 -16.05
CA LEU A 328 38.28 16.74 -15.23
C LEU A 328 39.57 17.48 -14.90
N TYR A 329 40.11 18.26 -15.85
CA TYR A 329 41.28 19.11 -15.60
C TYR A 329 41.01 20.12 -14.50
N ASP A 330 39.86 20.80 -14.54
CA ASP A 330 39.48 21.78 -13.54
C ASP A 330 39.29 21.15 -12.15
N THR A 331 38.66 19.97 -12.09
CA THR A 331 38.51 19.22 -10.83
C THR A 331 39.86 18.75 -10.29
N LEU A 332 40.77 18.29 -11.15
CA LEU A 332 42.09 17.84 -10.72
C LEU A 332 42.94 19.00 -10.20
N LEU A 333 42.82 20.18 -10.84
CA LEU A 333 43.45 21.40 -10.37
C LEU A 333 42.91 21.82 -9.00
N GLU A 334 41.59 21.78 -8.81
CA GLU A 334 40.93 22.09 -7.54
C GLU A 334 41.39 21.17 -6.40
N GLN A 335 41.43 19.85 -6.63
CA GLN A 335 41.90 18.88 -5.64
C GLN A 335 43.37 19.08 -5.26
N ASN A 336 44.21 19.40 -6.25
CA ASN A 336 45.62 19.69 -6.00
C ASN A 336 45.81 21.00 -5.22
N LEU A 337 44.99 22.03 -5.49
CA LEU A 337 44.99 23.27 -4.72
C LEU A 337 44.56 23.03 -3.27
N LEU A 338 43.45 22.32 -3.03
CA LEU A 338 42.98 21.97 -1.68
C LEU A 338 44.06 21.26 -0.86
N ARG A 339 44.72 20.26 -1.45
CA ARG A 339 45.80 19.51 -0.78
C ARG A 339 46.97 20.41 -0.37
N VAL A 340 47.29 21.42 -1.18
CA VAL A 340 48.41 22.34 -0.95
C VAL A 340 48.06 23.38 0.12
N ILE A 341 46.80 23.81 0.20
CA ILE A 341 46.36 24.87 1.14
C ILE A 341 45.94 24.33 2.52
N GLU A 342 45.38 23.11 2.60
CA GLU A 342 44.79 22.52 3.82
C GLU A 342 45.70 22.58 5.07
N PRO A 343 47.03 22.37 4.99
CA PRO A 343 47.89 22.40 6.17
C PRO A 343 48.17 23.80 6.74
N TYR A 344 47.77 24.88 6.08
CA TYR A 344 48.27 26.23 6.34
C TYR A 344 47.15 27.28 6.44
N SER A 345 47.23 28.17 7.44
CA SER A 345 46.28 29.28 7.60
C SER A 345 46.61 30.50 6.72
N SER A 346 47.87 30.65 6.28
CA SER A 346 48.30 31.71 5.38
C SER A 346 49.40 31.19 4.47
N VAL A 347 49.23 31.33 3.15
CA VAL A 347 50.14 30.77 2.14
C VAL A 347 50.43 31.78 1.03
N GLU A 348 51.68 31.88 0.59
CA GLU A 348 52.03 32.71 -0.57
C GLU A 348 51.57 32.10 -1.90
N LEU A 349 50.96 32.91 -2.77
CA LEU A 349 50.48 32.47 -4.09
C LEU A 349 51.62 31.99 -5.02
N SER A 350 52.81 32.57 -4.88
CA SER A 350 54.03 32.15 -5.59
C SER A 350 54.43 30.72 -5.25
N TRP A 351 54.29 30.34 -3.97
CA TRP A 351 54.61 28.99 -3.51
C TRP A 351 53.57 27.98 -4.02
N ILE A 352 52.28 28.31 -3.94
CA ILE A 352 51.20 27.46 -4.48
C ILE A 352 51.39 27.24 -5.99
N SER A 353 51.72 28.30 -6.72
CA SER A 353 51.98 28.25 -8.17
C SER A 353 53.14 27.31 -8.53
N HIS A 354 54.23 27.35 -7.75
CA HIS A 354 55.37 26.46 -7.93
C HIS A 354 55.02 25.00 -7.63
N GLU A 355 54.32 24.74 -6.52
CA GLU A 355 53.98 23.38 -6.08
C GLU A 355 52.96 22.69 -6.99
N VAL A 356 52.02 23.45 -7.56
CA VAL A 356 50.98 22.92 -8.48
C VAL A 356 51.47 22.89 -9.93
N GLY A 357 52.59 23.55 -10.25
CA GLY A 357 53.16 23.58 -11.60
C GLY A 357 52.31 24.37 -12.61
N GLN A 358 51.66 25.45 -12.17
CA GLN A 358 50.78 26.29 -12.99
C GLN A 358 51.16 27.77 -12.82
N GLY A 359 50.88 28.59 -13.84
CA GLY A 359 51.12 30.03 -13.76
C GLY A 359 50.30 30.69 -12.64
N ARG A 360 50.88 31.72 -12.00
CA ARG A 360 50.25 32.44 -10.89
C ARG A 360 48.84 32.92 -11.22
N ASP A 361 48.64 33.49 -12.41
CA ASP A 361 47.35 34.05 -12.84
C ASP A 361 46.24 32.97 -12.89
N VAL A 362 46.60 31.74 -13.28
CA VAL A 362 45.65 30.60 -13.37
C VAL A 362 45.26 30.11 -11.97
N VAL A 363 46.25 30.06 -11.06
CA VAL A 363 46.03 29.66 -9.67
C VAL A 363 45.16 30.70 -8.95
N GLU A 364 45.43 31.98 -9.15
CA GLU A 364 44.68 33.09 -8.54
C GLU A 364 43.22 33.11 -9.02
N LEU A 365 42.99 32.96 -10.34
CA LEU A 365 41.65 32.88 -10.90
C LEU A 365 40.88 31.68 -10.33
N LYS A 366 41.52 30.51 -10.21
CA LYS A 366 40.87 29.30 -9.71
C LYS A 366 40.58 29.37 -8.21
N LEU A 367 41.51 29.91 -7.40
CA LEU A 367 41.29 30.14 -5.97
C LEU A 367 40.15 31.14 -5.74
N SER A 368 40.07 32.20 -6.53
CA SER A 368 38.96 33.17 -6.49
C SER A 368 37.62 32.50 -6.79
N GLN A 369 37.58 31.65 -7.82
CA GLN A 369 36.40 30.84 -8.13
C GLN A 369 36.00 29.92 -6.97
N MET A 370 36.96 29.20 -6.37
CA MET A 370 36.70 28.27 -5.26
C MET A 370 36.19 28.97 -4.00
N ILE A 371 36.65 30.19 -3.72
CA ILE A 371 36.17 31.02 -2.60
C ILE A 371 34.73 31.48 -2.85
N LEU A 372 34.41 31.92 -4.08
CA LEU A 372 33.05 32.30 -4.46
C LEU A 372 32.08 31.12 -4.42
N ASP A 373 32.53 29.95 -4.85
CA ASP A 373 31.79 28.69 -4.81
C ASP A 373 31.69 28.10 -3.38
N GLN A 374 32.29 28.76 -2.38
CA GLN A 374 32.34 28.34 -0.97
C GLN A 374 32.90 26.93 -0.76
N VAL A 375 33.87 26.52 -1.58
CA VAL A 375 34.56 25.22 -1.42
C VAL A 375 35.42 25.22 -0.15
N PHE A 376 36.04 26.36 0.15
CA PHE A 376 36.72 26.63 1.42
C PHE A 376 36.54 28.11 1.77
N PHE A 377 36.69 28.45 3.05
CA PHE A 377 36.59 29.83 3.50
C PHE A 377 37.97 30.47 3.46
N GLY A 378 38.17 31.45 2.58
CA GLY A 378 39.44 32.14 2.48
C GLY A 378 39.32 33.51 1.82
N VAL A 379 40.34 34.34 2.00
CA VAL A 379 40.44 35.67 1.40
C VAL A 379 41.78 35.78 0.68
N LEU A 380 41.73 36.23 -0.57
CA LEU A 380 42.91 36.55 -1.37
C LEU A 380 43.37 37.97 -1.06
N ASN A 381 44.58 38.12 -0.52
CA ASN A 381 45.18 39.41 -0.21
C ASN A 381 46.13 39.84 -1.34
N GLU A 382 45.61 40.57 -2.33
CA GLU A 382 46.38 41.02 -3.51
C GLU A 382 47.62 41.86 -3.16
N LYS A 383 47.58 42.64 -2.07
CA LYS A 383 48.68 43.52 -1.66
C LYS A 383 49.85 42.74 -1.05
N ALA A 384 49.55 41.67 -0.32
CA ALA A 384 50.55 40.80 0.32
C ALA A 384 50.94 39.61 -0.57
N GLY A 385 50.13 39.27 -1.58
CA GLY A 385 50.33 38.09 -2.42
C GLY A 385 50.06 36.77 -1.69
N THR A 386 49.23 36.79 -0.65
CA THR A 386 48.93 35.65 0.22
C THR A 386 47.46 35.25 0.15
N LEU A 387 47.21 33.96 0.32
CA LEU A 387 45.90 33.37 0.57
C LEU A 387 45.76 33.15 2.08
N GLU A 388 44.77 33.77 2.70
CA GLU A 388 44.40 33.56 4.10
C GLU A 388 43.21 32.60 4.16
N VAL A 389 43.37 31.46 4.84
CA VAL A 389 42.34 30.42 4.97
C VAL A 389 41.78 30.46 6.39
N PHE A 390 40.45 30.46 6.49
CA PHE A 390 39.70 30.52 7.73
C PHE A 390 38.92 29.22 7.96
N ASP A 391 38.63 28.93 9.23
CA ASP A 391 37.68 27.89 9.59
C ASP A 391 36.25 28.30 9.20
N GLU A 392 35.36 27.31 9.08
CA GLU A 392 33.94 27.55 8.82
C GLU A 392 33.35 28.52 9.87
N PRO A 393 32.73 29.64 9.46
CA PRO A 393 32.15 30.57 10.39
C PRO A 393 31.02 29.88 11.15
N GLN A 394 31.20 29.67 12.47
CA GLN A 394 30.17 29.11 13.33
C GLN A 394 28.93 30.00 13.29
N GLY A 395 27.89 29.54 12.58
CA GLY A 395 26.59 30.20 12.60
C GLY A 395 26.04 30.19 14.02
N GLU A 396 25.80 31.37 14.60
CA GLU A 396 25.21 31.50 15.92
C GLU A 396 23.82 30.82 15.93
N GLY A 397 23.74 29.57 16.41
CA GLY A 397 22.49 28.80 16.48
C GLY A 397 21.38 29.48 17.30
N LEU A 398 21.72 30.54 18.02
CA LEU A 398 20.82 31.42 18.73
C LEU A 398 19.95 32.26 17.77
N LEU A 399 20.49 32.73 16.64
CA LEU A 399 19.77 33.55 15.66
C LEU A 399 18.77 32.72 14.84
N SER A 400 19.14 31.49 14.46
CA SER A 400 18.23 30.57 13.76
C SER A 400 17.09 30.12 14.68
N GLY A 401 17.40 29.79 15.95
CA GLY A 401 16.37 29.49 16.96
C GLY A 401 15.43 30.67 17.24
N ALA A 402 15.95 31.90 17.27
CA ALA A 402 15.13 33.11 17.39
C ALA A 402 14.18 33.31 16.19
N LEU A 403 14.64 33.04 14.97
CA LEU A 403 13.79 33.09 13.77
C LEU A 403 12.68 32.04 13.78
N GLU A 404 12.97 30.82 14.24
CA GLU A 404 12.00 29.74 14.29
C GLU A 404 10.93 29.95 15.37
N THR A 405 11.34 30.45 16.54
CA THR A 405 10.41 30.84 17.62
C THR A 405 9.49 31.99 17.18
N MET A 406 10.01 33.01 16.47
CA MET A 406 9.17 34.07 15.89
C MET A 406 8.12 33.52 14.92
N LYS A 407 8.48 32.51 14.12
CA LYS A 407 7.56 31.86 13.17
C LYS A 407 6.46 31.06 13.88
N GLN A 408 6.80 30.33 14.95
CA GLN A 408 5.80 29.60 15.75
C GLN A 408 4.86 30.54 16.50
N MET A 409 5.35 31.67 17.00
CA MET A 409 4.47 32.66 17.64
C MET A 409 3.42 33.22 16.66
N GLY A 410 3.79 33.42 15.39
CA GLY A 410 2.85 33.83 14.34
C GLY A 410 1.71 32.83 14.10
N SER A 411 1.99 31.51 14.11
CA SER A 411 0.96 30.49 13.88
C SER A 411 -0.04 30.39 15.04
N VAL A 412 0.44 30.55 16.28
CA VAL A 412 -0.41 30.55 17.48
C VAL A 412 -1.39 31.74 17.46
N ILE A 413 -0.91 32.92 17.06
CA ILE A 413 -1.75 34.12 16.93
C ILE A 413 -2.87 33.87 15.91
N GLN A 414 -2.56 33.23 14.78
CA GLN A 414 -3.56 32.95 13.74
C GLN A 414 -4.63 31.96 14.22
N ALA A 415 -4.24 30.89 14.92
CA ALA A 415 -5.18 29.92 15.48
C ALA A 415 -6.13 30.53 16.54
N LEU A 416 -5.67 31.53 17.29
CA LEU A 416 -6.49 32.25 18.25
C LEU A 416 -7.55 33.13 17.56
N TYR A 417 -7.19 33.80 16.47
CA TYR A 417 -8.14 34.58 15.67
C TYR A 417 -9.24 33.70 15.07
N GLU A 418 -8.89 32.52 14.55
CA GLU A 418 -9.85 31.57 13.98
C GLU A 418 -10.84 31.05 15.03
N LYS A 419 -10.35 30.68 16.22
CA LYS A 419 -11.21 30.24 17.33
C LYS A 419 -12.17 31.35 17.79
N TYR A 420 -11.68 32.58 17.90
CA TYR A 420 -12.51 33.72 18.27
C TYR A 420 -13.63 33.97 17.23
N HIS A 421 -13.34 33.84 15.94
CA HIS A 421 -14.33 33.96 14.87
C HIS A 421 -15.38 32.84 14.90
N SER A 422 -14.98 31.60 15.22
CA SER A 422 -15.91 30.47 15.36
C SER A 422 -16.90 30.66 16.52
N TRP A 423 -16.46 31.32 17.60
CA TRP A 423 -17.27 31.56 18.78
C TRP A 423 -18.34 32.65 18.56
N LEU A 424 -18.03 33.65 17.73
CA LEU A 424 -18.97 34.71 17.34
C LEU A 424 -20.07 34.24 16.37
N THR A 425 -19.84 33.16 15.63
CA THR A 425 -20.75 32.71 14.55
C THR A 425 -21.80 31.70 15.02
N PHE A 426 -21.58 30.98 16.12
CA PHE A 426 -22.52 29.96 16.62
C PHE A 426 -22.88 30.20 18.09
N GLY A 427 -23.87 31.07 18.33
CA GLY A 427 -24.50 31.22 19.66
C GLY A 427 -25.28 29.97 20.09
N PRO A 428 -25.52 29.75 21.41
CA PRO A 428 -26.10 28.50 21.92
C PRO A 428 -27.62 28.40 21.65
N ALA A 429 -28.05 27.27 21.08
CA ALA A 429 -29.43 26.96 20.78
C ALA A 429 -30.17 26.24 21.94
N LYS A 430 -31.32 26.83 22.33
CA LYS A 430 -32.57 26.29 22.91
C LYS A 430 -32.56 24.98 23.72
N ALA A 431 -32.94 25.07 25.00
CA ALA A 431 -33.52 23.98 25.80
C ALA A 431 -35.03 24.20 25.96
N GLU A 432 -35.82 23.16 25.67
CA GLU A 432 -37.29 23.13 25.73
C GLU A 432 -37.80 22.94 27.17
N SER A 433 -38.86 23.66 27.50
CA SER A 433 -39.55 23.66 28.80
C SER A 433 -40.63 22.58 28.86
N VAL A 434 -40.50 21.62 29.79
CA VAL A 434 -41.57 20.68 30.16
C VAL A 434 -42.22 21.16 31.46
N GLY A 435 -43.57 21.19 31.45
CA GLY A 435 -44.40 21.81 32.47
C GLY A 435 -44.43 21.11 33.82
N ILE A 436 -44.51 21.93 34.87
CA ILE A 436 -44.71 21.54 36.27
C ILE A 436 -46.23 21.41 36.52
N PRO A 437 -46.74 20.29 37.07
CA PRO A 437 -48.07 20.28 37.67
C PRO A 437 -47.97 20.73 39.13
N THR A 438 -48.77 21.74 39.46
CA THR A 438 -48.96 22.31 40.79
C THR A 438 -49.70 21.35 41.73
N SER A 439 -49.28 21.39 42.98
CA SER A 439 -49.81 20.70 44.14
C SER A 439 -51.28 21.01 44.43
N THR A 440 -52.02 20.03 44.97
CA THR A 440 -53.00 20.24 46.07
C THR A 440 -53.57 18.92 46.61
N ASN A 441 -53.76 18.89 47.93
CA ASN A 441 -54.53 17.96 48.77
C ASN A 441 -53.84 16.69 49.30
N ILE A 442 -53.22 16.79 50.47
CA ILE A 442 -52.96 15.65 51.38
C ILE A 442 -53.95 15.74 52.55
N ALA A 443 -54.96 14.88 52.53
CA ALA A 443 -55.62 14.42 53.74
C ALA A 443 -54.61 13.58 54.54
N ARG A 444 -54.50 13.77 55.86
CA ARG A 444 -53.64 12.97 56.75
C ARG A 444 -53.96 11.47 56.61
N SER A 445 -53.16 10.75 55.84
CA SER A 445 -53.23 9.30 55.70
C SER A 445 -52.24 8.64 56.64
N MET A 446 -52.71 7.86 57.62
CA MET A 446 -51.88 6.89 58.34
C MET A 446 -51.57 5.73 57.39
N ALA A 447 -50.37 5.71 56.81
CA ALA A 447 -49.95 4.72 55.82
C ALA A 447 -48.87 3.78 56.39
N PRO A 448 -48.86 2.49 56.00
CA PRO A 448 -47.78 1.57 56.35
C PRO A 448 -46.46 2.04 55.72
N LEU A 449 -45.36 1.94 56.46
CA LEU A 449 -44.04 2.37 56.00
C LEU A 449 -43.58 1.54 54.79
N GLN A 450 -43.30 2.22 53.68
CA GLN A 450 -42.69 1.65 52.48
C GLN A 450 -41.19 1.89 52.47
N PHE A 451 -40.44 1.07 51.73
CA PHE A 451 -38.98 1.11 51.72
C PHE A 451 -38.45 1.00 50.30
N GLN A 452 -37.38 1.73 50.02
CA GLN A 452 -36.73 1.72 48.72
C GLN A 452 -35.80 0.48 48.59
N PRO A 453 -35.99 -0.39 47.58
CA PRO A 453 -35.11 -1.54 47.35
C PRO A 453 -33.69 -1.13 46.98
N LEU A 454 -32.71 -1.97 47.32
CA LEU A 454 -31.31 -1.78 46.94
C LEU A 454 -31.04 -2.31 45.53
N ALA A 455 -30.11 -1.65 44.84
CA ALA A 455 -29.57 -2.09 43.56
C ALA A 455 -28.10 -2.51 43.70
N SER A 456 -27.74 -3.62 43.06
CA SER A 456 -26.36 -4.10 42.96
C SER A 456 -25.62 -3.48 41.76
N GLN A 457 -24.34 -3.17 41.94
CA GLN A 457 -23.44 -2.68 40.89
C GLN A 457 -22.08 -3.40 40.97
N PRO A 458 -21.98 -4.63 40.41
CA PRO A 458 -20.70 -5.31 40.27
C PRO A 458 -19.86 -4.67 39.15
N THR A 459 -18.62 -4.29 39.44
CA THR A 459 -17.72 -3.65 38.46
C THR A 459 -17.02 -4.67 37.56
N PRO A 460 -16.49 -4.28 36.39
CA PRO A 460 -15.68 -5.17 35.55
C PRO A 460 -14.52 -5.83 36.30
N GLU A 461 -13.89 -5.13 37.23
CA GLU A 461 -12.78 -5.63 38.05
C GLU A 461 -13.21 -6.81 38.92
N PHE A 462 -14.41 -6.75 39.52
CA PHE A 462 -14.97 -7.86 40.29
C PHE A 462 -15.05 -9.16 39.47
N TRP A 463 -15.51 -9.07 38.22
CA TRP A 463 -15.66 -10.23 37.34
C TRP A 463 -14.31 -10.82 36.90
N SER A 464 -13.31 -9.96 36.72
CA SER A 464 -11.92 -10.38 36.49
C SER A 464 -11.39 -11.16 37.69
N SER A 465 -11.53 -10.61 38.90
CA SER A 465 -11.10 -11.29 40.13
C SER A 465 -11.85 -12.59 40.37
N LEU A 466 -13.15 -12.65 40.07
CA LEU A 466 -13.94 -13.90 40.15
C LEU A 466 -13.41 -14.97 39.19
N THR A 467 -12.97 -14.57 38.00
CA THR A 467 -12.42 -15.49 36.99
C THR A 467 -11.11 -16.09 37.47
N SER A 468 -10.18 -15.26 37.97
CA SER A 468 -8.94 -15.73 38.59
C SER A 468 -9.21 -16.59 39.82
N LEU A 469 -10.14 -16.18 40.68
CA LEU A 469 -10.51 -16.94 41.88
C LEU A 469 -11.03 -18.35 41.53
N LYS A 470 -11.89 -18.45 40.52
CA LYS A 470 -12.45 -19.73 40.06
C LYS A 470 -11.40 -20.64 39.44
N LEU A 471 -10.50 -20.10 38.61
CA LEU A 471 -9.44 -20.88 37.95
C LEU A 471 -8.34 -21.31 38.92
N ASP A 472 -7.85 -20.39 39.75
CA ASP A 472 -6.61 -20.59 40.50
C ASP A 472 -6.87 -21.22 41.87
N LYS A 473 -7.94 -20.81 42.56
CA LYS A 473 -8.22 -21.20 43.95
C LYS A 473 -9.36 -22.21 44.09
N LEU A 474 -10.55 -21.89 43.59
CA LEU A 474 -11.75 -22.70 43.85
C LEU A 474 -11.78 -23.99 43.02
N ARG A 475 -11.38 -23.93 41.75
CA ARG A 475 -11.38 -25.09 40.82
C ARG A 475 -12.76 -25.75 40.74
N LEU A 476 -12.99 -26.82 41.52
CA LEU A 476 -14.24 -27.57 41.63
C LEU A 476 -14.95 -27.37 42.97
N ASP A 477 -14.32 -26.70 43.92
CA ASP A 477 -14.96 -26.35 45.18
C ASP A 477 -16.07 -25.34 44.92
N ASP A 478 -17.26 -25.65 45.40
CA ASP A 478 -18.43 -24.77 45.32
C ASP A 478 -18.76 -24.13 46.66
N SER A 479 -17.94 -24.32 47.70
CA SER A 479 -18.17 -23.83 49.07
C SER A 479 -18.52 -22.34 49.15
N GLU A 480 -19.21 -21.97 50.23
CA GLU A 480 -19.62 -20.58 50.49
C GLU A 480 -18.42 -19.74 50.93
N ILE A 481 -18.26 -18.57 50.32
CA ILE A 481 -17.12 -17.68 50.55
C ILE A 481 -17.61 -16.36 51.15
N PRO A 482 -17.02 -15.87 52.25
CA PRO A 482 -17.33 -14.54 52.74
C PRO A 482 -16.82 -13.49 51.77
N ILE A 483 -17.66 -12.53 51.44
CA ILE A 483 -17.33 -11.39 50.57
C ILE A 483 -17.72 -10.06 51.21
N HIS A 484 -17.08 -9.00 50.75
CA HIS A 484 -17.35 -7.64 51.21
C HIS A 484 -17.86 -6.76 50.06
N ALA A 485 -18.68 -5.78 50.38
CA ALA A 485 -19.17 -4.78 49.42
C ALA A 485 -19.27 -3.40 50.09
N TRP A 486 -19.32 -2.35 49.29
CA TRP A 486 -19.49 -0.99 49.78
C TRP A 486 -20.90 -0.49 49.49
N LEU A 487 -21.58 0.03 50.50
CA LEU A 487 -22.88 0.69 50.38
C LEU A 487 -22.69 2.20 50.37
N ASP A 488 -23.14 2.86 49.31
CA ASP A 488 -23.19 4.31 49.24
C ASP A 488 -24.48 4.87 49.86
N GLU A 489 -24.38 6.06 50.43
CA GLU A 489 -25.51 6.85 50.92
C GLU A 489 -26.27 7.47 49.74
N GLY A 490 -27.59 7.60 49.87
CA GLY A 490 -28.41 8.33 48.89
C GLY A 490 -27.98 9.80 48.83
N ARG A 491 -27.98 10.39 47.64
CA ARG A 491 -27.52 11.77 47.43
C ARG A 491 -28.51 12.59 46.60
N GLN A 492 -28.51 13.88 46.83
CA GLN A 492 -29.30 14.85 46.06
C GLN A 492 -28.32 15.76 45.31
N ILE A 493 -28.40 15.76 43.98
CA ILE A 493 -27.56 16.59 43.11
C ILE A 493 -28.29 17.90 42.86
N VAL A 494 -27.75 18.99 43.41
CA VAL A 494 -28.29 20.35 43.22
C VAL A 494 -27.72 20.94 41.94
N ASN A 495 -28.59 21.32 41.00
CA ASN A 495 -28.19 21.91 39.72
C ASN A 495 -27.83 23.40 39.90
N ALA A 496 -26.64 23.68 40.40
CA ALA A 496 -26.19 25.06 40.64
C ALA A 496 -25.73 25.71 39.33
N ASN A 497 -26.62 26.46 38.67
CA ASN A 497 -26.25 27.33 37.56
C ASN A 497 -25.40 28.50 38.10
N ARG A 498 -24.06 28.39 38.02
CA ARG A 498 -23.08 29.29 38.67
C ARG A 498 -23.14 30.76 38.23
N LEU A 499 -23.94 31.11 37.22
CA LEU A 499 -24.00 32.48 36.66
C LEU A 499 -25.14 33.34 37.20
N THR A 500 -26.19 32.79 37.84
CA THR A 500 -27.36 33.59 38.25
C THR A 500 -27.74 33.50 39.72
N GLY A 501 -27.07 32.66 40.52
CA GLY A 501 -27.33 32.54 41.97
C GLY A 501 -28.76 32.12 42.34
N LYS A 502 -29.61 31.78 41.37
CA LYS A 502 -30.95 31.22 41.59
C LYS A 502 -30.87 29.69 41.53
N VAL A 503 -31.20 29.07 42.65
CA VAL A 503 -31.45 27.62 42.74
C VAL A 503 -32.73 27.33 41.95
N SER A 504 -32.62 26.70 40.79
CA SER A 504 -33.76 26.12 40.08
C SER A 504 -34.16 24.83 40.80
N GLY A 505 -35.44 24.66 41.15
CA GLY A 505 -35.96 23.57 41.97
C GLY A 505 -35.98 22.16 41.34
N ASP A 506 -35.10 21.88 40.38
CA ASP A 506 -34.95 20.55 39.77
C ASP A 506 -33.78 19.81 40.43
N ASP A 507 -33.95 19.45 41.70
CA ASP A 507 -33.00 18.62 42.41
C ASP A 507 -33.17 17.15 42.02
N VAL A 508 -32.10 16.50 41.54
CA VAL A 508 -32.14 15.09 41.13
C VAL A 508 -31.70 14.21 42.31
N ALA A 509 -32.63 13.37 42.79
CA ALA A 509 -32.36 12.35 43.82
C ALA A 509 -31.74 11.10 43.18
N VAL A 510 -30.59 10.65 43.70
CA VAL A 510 -29.88 9.45 43.24
C VAL A 510 -29.71 8.50 44.42
N ASP A 511 -30.39 7.35 44.36
CA ASP A 511 -30.26 6.29 45.36
C ASP A 511 -28.83 5.72 45.39
N GLY A 512 -28.38 5.31 46.56
CA GLY A 512 -27.15 4.57 46.78
C GLY A 512 -27.26 3.12 46.35
N SER A 513 -26.15 2.58 45.83
CA SER A 513 -26.04 1.21 45.35
C SER A 513 -24.99 0.42 46.13
N VAL A 514 -25.08 -0.92 46.03
CA VAL A 514 -24.07 -1.83 46.58
C VAL A 514 -23.01 -2.08 45.51
N LEU A 515 -21.81 -1.53 45.73
CA LEU A 515 -20.66 -1.64 44.83
C LEU A 515 -19.80 -2.86 45.20
N LEU A 516 -19.53 -3.72 44.23
CA LEU A 516 -18.56 -4.81 44.34
C LEU A 516 -17.42 -4.58 43.36
N ASP A 517 -16.20 -4.44 43.88
CA ASP A 517 -14.96 -4.27 43.12
C ASP A 517 -14.01 -5.47 43.35
N GLU A 518 -12.76 -5.36 42.91
CA GLU A 518 -11.71 -6.38 43.13
C GLU A 518 -11.50 -6.70 44.63
N SER A 519 -11.72 -5.73 45.53
CA SER A 519 -11.53 -5.92 46.97
C SER A 519 -12.61 -6.78 47.63
N ALA A 520 -13.66 -7.16 46.89
CA ALA A 520 -14.74 -7.99 47.41
C ALA A 520 -14.25 -9.34 47.99
N PHE A 521 -13.13 -9.87 47.48
CA PHE A 521 -12.55 -11.15 47.91
C PHE A 521 -11.32 -11.01 48.83
N THR A 522 -10.86 -9.79 49.13
CA THR A 522 -9.67 -9.53 49.95
C THR A 522 -10.04 -8.80 51.26
N GLN A 523 -9.35 -9.13 52.36
CA GLN A 523 -9.63 -8.53 53.68
C GLN A 523 -9.01 -7.12 53.84
N THR A 524 -8.17 -6.70 52.91
CA THR A 524 -7.52 -5.39 52.88
C THR A 524 -8.22 -4.51 51.85
N SER A 525 -9.13 -3.64 52.31
CA SER A 525 -9.82 -2.67 51.44
C SER A 525 -9.51 -1.24 51.84
N THR A 526 -9.19 -0.40 50.86
CA THR A 526 -9.19 1.06 51.02
C THR A 526 -10.61 1.57 50.83
N ARG A 527 -11.13 2.26 51.84
CA ARG A 527 -12.50 2.79 51.81
C ARG A 527 -12.70 3.75 50.61
N PRO A 528 -13.68 3.51 49.72
CA PRO A 528 -13.84 4.29 48.48
C PRO A 528 -14.35 5.72 48.74
N SER A 529 -15.20 5.91 49.74
CA SER A 529 -15.65 7.24 50.16
C SER A 529 -15.83 7.32 51.68
N PRO A 530 -15.64 8.51 52.31
CA PRO A 530 -15.90 8.70 53.74
C PRO A 530 -17.35 8.45 54.17
N SER A 531 -18.29 8.39 53.23
CA SER A 531 -19.71 8.05 53.44
C SER A 531 -20.03 6.58 53.20
N ALA A 532 -19.19 5.84 52.46
CA ALA A 532 -19.43 4.43 52.16
C ALA A 532 -19.36 3.55 53.41
N THR A 533 -20.26 2.58 53.50
CA THR A 533 -20.37 1.66 54.64
C THR A 533 -20.04 0.24 54.18
N LEU A 534 -19.26 -0.50 54.96
CA LEU A 534 -18.83 -1.84 54.62
C LEU A 534 -19.95 -2.84 54.91
N LEU A 535 -20.42 -3.54 53.87
CA LEU A 535 -21.37 -4.65 53.98
C LEU A 535 -20.63 -5.98 53.97
N ARG A 536 -21.09 -6.93 54.79
CA ARG A 536 -20.59 -8.31 54.80
C ARG A 536 -21.63 -9.22 54.16
N GLY A 537 -21.20 -10.06 53.22
CA GLY A 537 -22.08 -10.97 52.51
C GLY A 537 -21.48 -12.34 52.28
N VAL A 538 -22.31 -13.22 51.73
CA VAL A 538 -21.93 -14.60 51.38
C VAL A 538 -22.02 -14.77 49.88
N PHE A 539 -20.98 -15.35 49.29
CA PHE A 539 -20.89 -15.67 47.88
C PHE A 539 -20.92 -17.18 47.65
N LYS A 540 -21.78 -17.64 46.75
CA LYS A 540 -21.82 -19.03 46.26
C LYS A 540 -21.70 -19.03 44.75
N ASN A 541 -20.58 -19.58 44.25
CA ASN A 541 -20.42 -19.87 42.82
C ASN A 541 -20.82 -21.31 42.53
N TYR A 542 -21.81 -21.49 41.65
CA TYR A 542 -22.20 -22.80 41.15
C TYR A 542 -21.31 -23.22 39.98
N ASN A 543 -20.96 -24.50 39.92
CA ASN A 543 -20.14 -25.06 38.84
C ASN A 543 -20.97 -25.45 37.61
N THR A 544 -22.26 -25.75 37.78
CA THR A 544 -23.19 -26.09 36.70
C THR A 544 -24.31 -25.05 36.60
N ILE A 545 -24.84 -24.87 35.38
CA ILE A 545 -25.95 -23.94 35.15
C ILE A 545 -27.27 -24.50 35.71
N GLU A 546 -27.41 -25.83 35.75
CA GLU A 546 -28.55 -26.54 36.31
C GLU A 546 -28.68 -26.28 37.81
N ASP A 547 -27.57 -26.36 38.55
CA ASP A 547 -27.55 -26.07 39.98
C ASP A 547 -27.86 -24.62 40.28
N PHE A 548 -27.32 -23.69 39.47
CA PHE A 548 -27.66 -22.28 39.56
C PHE A 548 -29.15 -22.04 39.27
N ARG A 549 -29.77 -22.76 38.34
CA ARG A 549 -31.20 -22.59 38.01
C ARG A 549 -32.13 -23.19 39.06
N SER A 550 -31.65 -24.08 39.94
CA SER A 550 -32.46 -24.71 40.98
C SER A 550 -33.00 -23.67 42.00
N PRO A 551 -34.32 -23.46 42.07
CA PRO A 551 -34.90 -22.52 43.04
C PRO A 551 -34.75 -23.01 44.48
N GLN A 552 -34.68 -24.33 44.69
CA GLN A 552 -34.57 -24.93 46.01
C GLN A 552 -33.21 -24.62 46.66
N LYS A 553 -32.11 -24.78 45.92
CA LYS A 553 -30.74 -24.48 46.42
C LYS A 553 -30.58 -23.00 46.77
N LYS A 554 -31.14 -22.11 45.95
CA LYS A 554 -31.14 -20.66 46.21
C LYS A 554 -31.96 -20.30 47.45
N LYS A 555 -33.12 -20.93 47.61
CA LYS A 555 -33.99 -20.72 48.78
C LYS A 555 -33.33 -21.21 50.06
N GLU A 556 -32.71 -22.38 50.04
CA GLU A 556 -31.98 -22.94 51.19
C GLU A 556 -30.84 -22.01 51.63
N LEU A 557 -30.04 -21.51 50.69
CA LEU A 557 -28.99 -20.54 51.00
C LEU A 557 -29.55 -19.24 51.62
N PHE A 558 -30.62 -18.69 51.03
CA PHE A 558 -31.29 -17.49 51.55
C PHE A 558 -31.83 -17.73 52.97
N ASP A 559 -32.48 -18.87 53.19
CA ASP A 559 -33.01 -19.26 54.50
C ASP A 559 -31.86 -19.44 55.52
N ASN A 560 -30.74 -20.05 55.15
CA ASN A 560 -29.57 -20.19 56.03
C ASN A 560 -29.01 -18.83 56.45
N THR A 561 -28.92 -17.88 55.52
CA THR A 561 -28.49 -16.50 55.83
C THR A 561 -29.48 -15.81 56.79
N VAL A 562 -30.79 -15.96 56.57
CA VAL A 562 -31.82 -15.41 57.48
C VAL A 562 -31.69 -16.01 58.89
N THR A 563 -31.41 -17.30 59.01
CA THR A 563 -31.18 -17.96 60.31
C THR A 563 -29.93 -17.39 61.00
N SER A 564 -28.85 -17.17 60.24
CA SER A 564 -27.63 -16.54 60.77
C SER A 564 -27.87 -15.11 61.25
N ILE A 565 -28.68 -14.33 60.54
CA ILE A 565 -29.11 -12.98 60.98
C ILE A 565 -29.87 -13.07 62.30
N LEU A 566 -30.84 -13.98 62.42
CA LEU A 566 -31.61 -14.14 63.67
C LEU A 566 -30.74 -14.58 64.85
N GLN A 567 -29.78 -15.48 64.63
CA GLN A 567 -28.82 -15.88 65.66
C GLN A 567 -27.92 -14.72 66.09
N SER A 568 -27.56 -13.82 65.16
CA SER A 568 -26.78 -12.62 65.50
C SER A 568 -27.52 -11.64 66.40
N PHE A 569 -28.85 -11.73 66.54
CA PHE A 569 -29.59 -10.84 67.43
C PHE A 569 -29.35 -11.12 68.91
N GLU A 570 -28.81 -12.29 69.24
CA GLU A 570 -28.43 -12.68 70.60
C GLU A 570 -27.01 -12.20 70.98
N THR A 571 -26.23 -11.66 70.03
CA THR A 571 -24.88 -11.15 70.27
C THR A 571 -24.87 -9.63 70.51
N ASP A 572 -23.77 -9.11 71.06
CA ASP A 572 -23.61 -7.68 71.34
C ASP A 572 -23.52 -6.81 70.06
N GLU A 573 -23.20 -7.42 68.92
CA GLU A 573 -23.11 -6.80 67.59
C GLU A 573 -24.03 -7.54 66.58
N PRO A 574 -25.32 -7.15 66.49
CA PRO A 574 -26.25 -7.79 65.57
C PRO A 574 -25.91 -7.47 64.10
N GLN A 575 -25.94 -8.49 63.23
CA GLN A 575 -25.69 -8.33 61.80
C GLN A 575 -26.99 -7.88 61.11
N LEU A 576 -27.12 -6.56 60.88
CA LEU A 576 -28.36 -5.95 60.39
C LEU A 576 -28.37 -5.71 58.86
N ASP A 577 -27.20 -5.73 58.23
CA ASP A 577 -26.92 -5.23 56.87
C ASP A 577 -26.15 -6.23 55.99
N GLY A 578 -26.64 -7.47 55.92
CA GLY A 578 -26.04 -8.55 55.11
C GLY A 578 -26.57 -8.67 53.67
N PHE A 579 -25.78 -9.27 52.78
CA PHE A 579 -26.20 -9.61 51.41
C PHE A 579 -25.74 -11.01 50.98
N VAL A 580 -26.40 -11.57 49.97
CA VAL A 580 -26.06 -12.86 49.36
C VAL A 580 -25.87 -12.66 47.86
N LEU A 581 -24.79 -13.21 47.31
CA LEU A 581 -24.53 -13.25 45.88
C LEU A 581 -24.42 -14.70 45.42
N VAL A 582 -25.30 -15.10 44.51
CA VAL A 582 -25.17 -16.36 43.79
C VAL A 582 -24.72 -16.10 42.36
N ALA A 583 -23.76 -16.87 41.87
CA ALA A 583 -23.29 -16.75 40.50
C ALA A 583 -23.00 -18.10 39.84
N PHE A 584 -23.01 -18.09 38.50
CA PHE A 584 -22.47 -19.13 37.64
C PHE A 584 -21.65 -18.44 36.54
N ALA A 585 -20.34 -18.71 36.52
CA ALA A 585 -19.42 -18.16 35.54
C ALA A 585 -19.11 -19.17 34.42
N ASP A 586 -19.53 -18.86 33.18
CA ASP A 586 -19.08 -19.55 31.96
C ASP A 586 -17.84 -18.83 31.43
N LEU A 587 -16.68 -19.37 31.80
CA LEU A 587 -15.37 -18.80 31.45
C LEU A 587 -15.00 -18.95 29.98
N LYS A 588 -15.67 -19.84 29.22
CA LYS A 588 -15.41 -19.99 27.78
C LYS A 588 -16.06 -18.87 26.99
N LYS A 589 -17.23 -18.41 27.43
CA LYS A 589 -17.97 -17.33 26.79
C LYS A 589 -17.80 -15.98 27.48
N TYR A 590 -17.09 -15.94 28.62
CA TYR A 590 -17.01 -14.78 29.51
C TYR A 590 -18.40 -14.23 29.87
N THR A 591 -19.35 -15.15 30.13
CA THR A 591 -20.72 -14.83 30.51
C THR A 591 -20.99 -15.24 31.95
N TYR A 592 -21.46 -14.30 32.76
CA TYR A 592 -21.68 -14.48 34.19
C TYR A 592 -23.17 -14.34 34.49
N HIS A 593 -23.78 -15.42 34.95
CA HIS A 593 -25.14 -15.42 35.47
C HIS A 593 -25.07 -15.13 36.96
N TYR A 594 -25.81 -14.15 37.46
CA TYR A 594 -25.73 -13.78 38.87
C TYR A 594 -27.06 -13.28 39.42
N TRP A 595 -27.23 -13.33 40.73
CA TRP A 595 -28.40 -12.78 41.41
C TRP A 595 -28.05 -12.36 42.83
N PHE A 596 -28.37 -11.12 43.18
CA PHE A 596 -28.21 -10.60 44.52
C PHE A 596 -29.48 -10.79 45.34
N ALA A 597 -29.32 -11.05 46.63
CA ALA A 597 -30.37 -10.97 47.63
C ALA A 597 -29.92 -10.10 48.81
N PHE A 598 -30.79 -9.21 49.24
CA PHE A 598 -30.62 -8.35 50.41
C PHE A 598 -31.65 -8.76 51.47
N PRO A 599 -31.35 -9.81 52.28
CA PRO A 599 -32.31 -10.39 53.21
C PRO A 599 -32.78 -9.38 54.26
N VAL A 600 -34.09 -9.14 54.26
CA VAL A 600 -34.76 -8.32 55.26
C VAL A 600 -35.98 -9.00 55.87
N LEU A 601 -36.19 -8.78 57.16
CA LEU A 601 -37.28 -9.33 57.94
C LEU A 601 -38.54 -8.47 57.83
N VAL A 602 -39.69 -9.12 57.66
CA VAL A 602 -41.00 -8.44 57.60
C VAL A 602 -41.61 -8.39 59.00
N SER A 603 -41.76 -7.19 59.54
CA SER A 603 -42.43 -6.95 60.82
C SER A 603 -43.94 -7.11 60.69
N LYS A 604 -44.56 -7.83 61.65
CA LYS A 604 -46.02 -7.97 61.79
C LYS A 604 -46.36 -7.77 63.28
N PRO A 605 -47.10 -6.73 63.69
CA PRO A 605 -47.70 -5.65 62.87
C PRO A 605 -46.66 -4.74 62.21
N ALA A 606 -47.02 -4.13 61.08
CA ALA A 606 -46.12 -3.28 60.30
C ALA A 606 -45.96 -1.89 60.95
N TRP A 607 -44.74 -1.34 60.86
CA TRP A 607 -44.45 0.02 61.31
C TRP A 607 -45.18 1.06 60.46
N GLN A 608 -45.70 2.11 61.10
CA GLN A 608 -46.44 3.20 60.49
C GLN A 608 -45.70 4.53 60.69
N VAL A 609 -45.84 5.44 59.73
CA VAL A 609 -45.26 6.79 59.80
C VAL A 609 -46.30 7.75 60.37
N GLU A 610 -45.93 8.47 61.42
CA GLU A 610 -46.74 9.56 61.97
C GLU A 610 -46.40 10.86 61.21
N GLY A 611 -47.15 11.14 60.14
CA GLY A 611 -46.93 12.33 59.29
C GLY A 611 -46.02 12.04 58.09
N SER A 612 -44.98 12.86 57.91
CA SER A 612 -44.00 12.76 56.82
C SER A 612 -42.57 12.77 57.35
N PHE A 613 -41.60 12.38 56.51
CA PHE A 613 -40.19 12.55 56.82
C PHE A 613 -39.75 14.00 56.56
N ASP A 614 -39.47 14.72 57.64
CA ASP A 614 -39.11 16.14 57.63
C ASP A 614 -37.60 16.33 57.40
N LEU A 615 -37.21 17.47 56.81
CA LEU A 615 -35.80 17.79 56.57
C LEU A 615 -35.07 18.07 57.87
N LEU A 616 -33.88 17.50 58.01
CA LEU A 616 -33.04 17.67 59.18
C LEU A 616 -32.26 19.00 59.08
N SER A 617 -32.09 19.69 60.21
CA SER A 617 -31.26 20.90 60.25
C SER A 617 -29.79 20.57 59.97
N ASP A 618 -29.03 21.53 59.41
CA ASP A 618 -27.60 21.33 59.12
C ASP A 618 -26.77 21.05 60.39
N ASP A 619 -27.16 21.63 61.52
CA ASP A 619 -26.48 21.44 62.81
C ASP A 619 -26.73 20.03 63.38
N ASP A 620 -28.00 19.59 63.37
CA ASP A 620 -28.38 18.22 63.74
C ASP A 620 -27.69 17.20 62.85
N THR A 621 -27.66 17.44 61.53
CA THR A 621 -27.01 16.54 60.55
C THR A 621 -25.52 16.37 60.88
N ARG A 622 -24.81 17.45 61.23
CA ARG A 622 -23.41 17.38 61.63
C ARG A 622 -23.22 16.65 62.96
N GLN A 623 -24.08 16.90 63.94
CA GLN A 623 -24.02 16.24 65.25
C GLN A 623 -24.23 14.72 65.12
N PHE A 624 -25.26 14.30 64.39
CA PHE A 624 -25.56 12.89 64.16
C PHE A 624 -24.52 12.18 63.31
N ARG A 625 -23.94 12.83 62.28
CA ARG A 625 -22.83 12.27 61.49
C ARG A 625 -21.56 12.04 62.31
N ARG A 626 -21.27 12.89 63.30
CA ARG A 626 -20.15 12.69 64.24
C ARG A 626 -20.43 11.51 65.18
N GLY A 627 -21.66 11.42 65.70
CA GLY A 627 -22.05 10.38 66.64
C GLY A 627 -22.13 8.97 66.04
N ILE A 628 -22.54 8.83 64.78
CA ILE A 628 -22.61 7.52 64.10
C ILE A 628 -21.23 6.95 63.74
N GLY A 629 -20.20 7.80 63.59
CA GLY A 629 -18.85 7.36 63.27
C GLY A 629 -18.80 6.51 61.99
N SER A 630 -18.17 5.33 62.05
CA SER A 630 -18.09 4.35 60.96
C SER A 630 -19.19 3.28 60.97
N SER A 631 -20.08 3.30 61.97
CA SER A 631 -21.15 2.31 62.12
C SER A 631 -22.28 2.55 61.11
N SER A 632 -23.02 1.50 60.75
CA SER A 632 -24.19 1.60 59.85
C SER A 632 -25.44 2.15 60.56
N VAL A 633 -25.57 1.86 61.86
CA VAL A 633 -26.68 2.30 62.70
C VAL A 633 -26.23 2.54 64.15
N VAL A 634 -26.75 3.59 64.78
CA VAL A 634 -26.59 3.88 66.21
C VAL A 634 -27.90 4.43 66.78
N ILE A 635 -28.05 4.38 68.09
CA ILE A 635 -29.17 5.02 68.79
C ILE A 635 -28.67 6.22 69.59
N ALA A 636 -29.53 7.23 69.75
CA ALA A 636 -29.23 8.43 70.51
C ALA A 636 -30.40 8.88 71.37
N LYS A 637 -30.08 9.55 72.49
CA LYS A 637 -31.04 10.08 73.47
C LYS A 637 -30.66 11.50 73.89
N GLY A 638 -31.66 12.36 74.12
CA GLY A 638 -31.52 13.68 74.72
C GLY A 638 -31.71 14.87 73.76
N PRO A 639 -31.74 16.11 74.29
CA PRO A 639 -32.01 17.33 73.54
C PRO A 639 -30.82 17.74 72.64
N PRO A 640 -31.04 18.62 71.64
CA PRO A 640 -29.97 19.15 70.78
C PRO A 640 -28.79 19.70 71.62
N GLY A 641 -27.56 19.31 71.26
CA GLY A 641 -26.33 19.72 71.97
C GLY A 641 -25.87 18.82 73.12
N HIS A 642 -26.74 18.06 73.80
CA HIS A 642 -26.37 17.11 74.88
C HIS A 642 -26.86 15.69 74.57
N ARG A 643 -26.61 15.21 73.34
CA ARG A 643 -27.05 13.88 72.89
C ARG A 643 -26.02 12.82 73.26
N GLU A 644 -26.48 11.74 73.89
CA GLU A 644 -25.70 10.53 74.13
C GLU A 644 -25.92 9.52 73.00
N PHE A 645 -24.87 8.79 72.61
CA PHE A 645 -24.91 7.80 71.53
C PHE A 645 -24.52 6.43 72.05
N THR A 646 -25.23 5.37 71.63
CA THR A 646 -24.85 4.00 71.94
C THR A 646 -25.26 3.02 70.83
N THR A 647 -24.90 1.75 70.99
CA THR A 647 -25.20 0.67 70.03
C THR A 647 -26.65 0.19 70.19
N VAL A 648 -27.24 -0.28 69.09
CA VAL A 648 -28.64 -0.77 69.04
C VAL A 648 -28.92 -1.91 70.02
N SER A 649 -27.91 -2.72 70.37
CA SER A 649 -28.04 -3.84 71.32
C SER A 649 -28.45 -3.44 72.74
N ARG A 650 -28.16 -2.19 73.14
CA ARG A 650 -28.53 -1.64 74.46
C ARG A 650 -29.79 -0.79 74.44
N ALA A 651 -30.59 -0.85 73.38
CA ALA A 651 -31.74 0.04 73.19
C ALA A 651 -32.73 0.01 74.37
N LYS A 652 -33.06 -1.17 74.90
CA LYS A 652 -34.00 -1.31 76.01
C LYS A 652 -33.52 -0.61 77.30
N GLU A 653 -32.25 -0.80 77.65
CA GLU A 653 -31.63 -0.19 78.84
C GLU A 653 -31.39 1.30 78.67
N PHE A 654 -30.96 1.71 77.48
CA PHE A 654 -30.57 3.09 77.16
C PHE A 654 -31.77 4.03 77.05
N PHE A 655 -32.86 3.57 76.42
CA PHE A 655 -34.07 4.37 76.31
C PHE A 655 -34.80 4.46 77.67
N GLY A 656 -34.96 3.36 78.41
CA GLY A 656 -35.58 3.38 79.74
C GLY A 656 -36.91 4.15 79.77
N ASP A 657 -37.05 5.06 80.74
CA ASP A 657 -38.21 5.98 80.89
C ASP A 657 -38.10 7.28 80.05
N ALA A 658 -37.22 7.34 79.03
CA ALA A 658 -37.14 8.53 78.17
C ALA A 658 -38.47 8.80 77.48
N ASP A 659 -38.84 10.08 77.35
CA ASP A 659 -39.98 10.47 76.52
C ASP A 659 -39.80 9.97 75.08
N ASP A 660 -40.91 9.55 74.45
CA ASP A 660 -40.90 9.02 73.08
C ASP A 660 -40.28 10.02 72.07
N GLU A 661 -40.38 11.32 72.36
CA GLU A 661 -39.83 12.42 71.56
C GLU A 661 -38.29 12.51 71.60
N GLU A 662 -37.64 11.90 72.59
CA GLU A 662 -36.19 11.96 72.77
C GLU A 662 -35.47 10.68 72.31
N ARG A 663 -36.19 9.70 71.74
CA ARG A 663 -35.63 8.42 71.28
C ARG A 663 -35.29 8.48 69.79
N PHE A 664 -34.00 8.51 69.46
CA PHE A 664 -33.54 8.59 68.06
C PHE A 664 -32.83 7.29 67.62
N VAL A 665 -33.17 6.79 66.43
CA VAL A 665 -32.42 5.77 65.70
C VAL A 665 -31.82 6.42 64.47
N ILE A 666 -30.50 6.40 64.39
CA ILE A 666 -29.75 7.07 63.33
C ILE A 666 -29.21 5.98 62.40
N PHE A 667 -29.63 6.03 61.15
CA PHE A 667 -29.31 5.06 60.12
C PHE A 667 -28.71 5.75 58.91
N ARG A 668 -27.62 5.18 58.37
CA ARG A 668 -27.06 5.63 57.08
C ARG A 668 -27.96 5.17 55.95
N ASP A 669 -28.66 6.11 55.34
CA ASP A 669 -29.71 5.83 54.39
C ASP A 669 -29.17 5.80 52.95
N SER A 670 -29.40 4.66 52.28
CA SER A 670 -29.10 4.49 50.87
C SER A 670 -30.20 5.06 49.97
N SER A 671 -31.40 5.33 50.48
CA SER A 671 -32.46 5.95 49.69
C SER A 671 -32.22 7.45 49.52
N ALA A 672 -32.52 7.98 48.34
CA ALA A 672 -32.60 9.43 48.10
C ALA A 672 -34.04 9.95 48.07
N GLN A 673 -35.05 9.07 48.14
CA GLN A 673 -36.47 9.44 48.06
C GLN A 673 -36.96 10.13 49.33
N SER A 674 -37.82 11.14 49.21
CA SER A 674 -38.31 11.92 50.35
C SER A 674 -39.15 11.13 51.36
N GLU A 675 -39.88 10.11 50.90
CA GLU A 675 -40.90 9.41 51.70
C GLU A 675 -40.53 7.97 52.08
N HIS A 676 -39.56 7.37 51.39
CA HIS A 676 -39.24 5.94 51.54
C HIS A 676 -37.78 5.79 51.99
N PRO A 677 -37.52 5.34 53.23
CA PRO A 677 -36.16 5.05 53.69
C PRO A 677 -35.60 3.78 53.04
N GLY A 678 -34.29 3.59 53.19
CA GLY A 678 -33.52 2.49 52.61
C GLY A 678 -33.90 1.11 53.15
N TRP A 679 -33.56 0.09 52.36
CA TRP A 679 -34.01 -1.29 52.52
C TRP A 679 -33.70 -1.91 53.90
N TYR A 680 -32.48 -1.73 54.43
CA TYR A 680 -32.02 -2.38 55.67
C TYR A 680 -32.66 -1.85 56.95
N LEU A 681 -33.33 -0.69 56.91
CA LEU A 681 -34.05 -0.16 58.07
C LEU A 681 -35.09 -1.16 58.59
N ARG A 682 -35.62 -2.03 57.72
CA ARG A 682 -36.53 -3.14 58.11
C ARG A 682 -35.94 -4.06 59.17
N ASN A 683 -34.66 -4.42 59.07
CA ASN A 683 -34.00 -5.30 60.03
C ASN A 683 -33.79 -4.60 61.37
N VAL A 684 -33.40 -3.32 61.33
CA VAL A 684 -33.24 -2.48 62.52
C VAL A 684 -34.57 -2.36 63.27
N LEU A 685 -35.66 -2.04 62.56
CA LEU A 685 -36.99 -1.89 63.15
C LEU A 685 -37.54 -3.22 63.69
N TYR A 686 -37.30 -4.33 62.97
CA TYR A 686 -37.67 -5.65 63.46
C TYR A 686 -36.91 -6.01 64.74
N TYR A 687 -35.59 -5.76 64.78
CA TYR A 687 -34.76 -6.00 65.97
C TYR A 687 -35.24 -5.19 67.18
N LEU A 688 -35.52 -3.89 66.98
CA LEU A 688 -36.03 -3.01 68.02
C LEU A 688 -37.40 -3.46 68.55
N GLN A 689 -38.29 -3.91 67.66
CA GLN A 689 -39.62 -4.38 68.04
C GLN A 689 -39.56 -5.73 68.76
N ALA A 690 -38.91 -6.73 68.17
CA ALA A 690 -38.98 -8.13 68.59
C ALA A 690 -38.02 -8.46 69.75
N HIS A 691 -36.81 -7.89 69.76
CA HIS A 691 -35.80 -8.18 70.79
C HIS A 691 -35.75 -7.11 71.89
N GLN A 692 -35.91 -5.83 71.55
CA GLN A 692 -35.73 -4.72 72.50
C GLN A 692 -37.06 -4.18 73.07
N GLY A 693 -38.21 -4.58 72.48
CA GLY A 693 -39.55 -4.20 72.95
C GLY A 693 -39.93 -2.73 72.71
N VAL A 694 -39.23 -2.04 71.81
CA VAL A 694 -39.47 -0.61 71.50
C VAL A 694 -40.57 -0.47 70.45
N THR A 695 -41.61 0.31 70.74
CA THR A 695 -42.78 0.48 69.87
C THR A 695 -42.90 1.86 69.23
N ARG A 696 -42.19 2.88 69.74
CA ARG A 696 -42.21 4.27 69.23
C ARG A 696 -40.79 4.84 69.19
N VAL A 697 -40.41 5.43 68.05
CA VAL A 697 -39.04 5.93 67.83
C VAL A 697 -38.97 6.98 66.70
N ASN A 698 -38.06 7.94 66.83
CA ASN A 698 -37.72 8.90 65.78
C ASN A 698 -36.55 8.35 64.94
N VAL A 699 -36.78 8.06 63.66
CA VAL A 699 -35.74 7.57 62.75
C VAL A 699 -35.13 8.73 61.97
N VAL A 700 -33.80 8.86 62.10
CA VAL A 700 -32.97 9.81 61.34
C VAL A 700 -32.31 9.07 60.18
N CYS A 701 -32.72 9.41 58.96
CA CYS A 701 -32.16 8.93 57.70
C CYS A 701 -31.02 9.87 57.26
N LEU A 702 -29.78 9.48 57.56
CA LEU A 702 -28.60 10.25 57.16
C LEU A 702 -28.27 9.97 55.69
N ARG A 703 -28.30 11.02 54.87
CA ARG A 703 -28.04 10.98 53.43
C ARG A 703 -26.95 11.98 53.06
N GLN A 704 -26.32 11.81 51.91
CA GLN A 704 -25.28 12.71 51.43
C GLN A 704 -25.86 14.09 51.06
N GLY A 705 -25.38 15.14 51.73
CA GLY A 705 -25.84 16.52 51.51
C GLY A 705 -27.01 16.95 52.43
N PRO A 706 -27.77 18.00 52.08
CA PRO A 706 -28.87 18.52 52.90
C PRO A 706 -30.14 17.64 52.86
N ALA A 707 -30.09 16.51 52.15
CA ALA A 707 -31.22 15.61 51.94
C ALA A 707 -31.57 14.73 53.14
N SER A 708 -30.84 14.84 54.25
CA SER A 708 -31.07 14.03 55.46
C SER A 708 -32.43 14.35 56.07
N ARG A 709 -33.13 13.32 56.56
CA ARG A 709 -34.52 13.44 57.03
C ARG A 709 -34.75 12.75 58.37
N VAL A 710 -35.78 13.17 59.09
CA VAL A 710 -36.26 12.55 60.32
C VAL A 710 -37.75 12.23 60.22
N GLY A 711 -38.15 11.04 60.65
CA GLY A 711 -39.55 10.61 60.65
C GLY A 711 -39.91 9.92 61.97
N LYS A 712 -41.12 10.17 62.46
CA LYS A 712 -41.66 9.53 63.66
C LYS A 712 -42.33 8.22 63.30
N LEU A 713 -41.86 7.12 63.86
CA LEU A 713 -42.38 5.78 63.56
C LEU A 713 -42.99 5.14 64.81
N PHE A 714 -44.10 4.44 64.61
CA PHE A 714 -44.73 3.65 65.67
C PHE A 714 -45.22 2.31 65.14
N THR A 715 -45.36 1.35 66.04
CA THR A 715 -45.94 0.03 65.77
C THR A 715 -46.71 -0.45 66.99
N GLU A 716 -47.67 -1.36 66.76
CA GLU A 716 -48.41 -2.01 67.84
C GLU A 716 -47.53 -3.07 68.54
N THR A 717 -47.86 -3.36 69.80
CA THR A 717 -47.12 -4.30 70.64
C THR A 717 -47.06 -5.69 70.00
N PHE A 718 -45.86 -6.25 69.92
CA PHE A 718 -45.65 -7.58 69.35
C PHE A 718 -46.20 -8.67 70.29
N MET A 719 -47.28 -9.36 69.88
CA MET A 719 -47.68 -10.62 70.52
C MET A 719 -46.87 -11.75 69.88
N ALA A 720 -45.89 -12.30 70.60
CA ALA A 720 -44.98 -13.31 70.06
C ALA A 720 -45.71 -14.57 69.60
N PRO A 721 -45.55 -14.99 68.32
CA PRO A 721 -45.70 -16.38 67.94
C PRO A 721 -44.30 -17.00 67.82
N ASN A 722 -44.14 -18.26 68.23
CA ASN A 722 -42.95 -19.10 67.98
C ASN A 722 -42.74 -19.43 66.47
N ILE A 723 -43.00 -18.48 65.58
CA ILE A 723 -43.02 -18.65 64.13
C ILE A 723 -41.87 -17.85 63.53
N ARG A 724 -41.04 -18.52 62.72
CA ARG A 724 -39.95 -17.90 61.97
C ARG A 724 -40.47 -16.70 61.16
N PRO A 725 -39.85 -15.51 61.25
CA PRO A 725 -40.32 -14.33 60.53
C PRO A 725 -40.23 -14.53 59.03
N GLN A 726 -41.17 -13.93 58.31
CA GLN A 726 -41.14 -13.90 56.85
C GLN A 726 -40.00 -12.99 56.38
N ALA A 727 -39.13 -13.49 55.51
CA ALA A 727 -38.02 -12.73 54.94
C ALA A 727 -38.19 -12.53 53.42
N VAL A 728 -37.76 -11.38 52.93
CA VAL A 728 -37.74 -11.01 51.50
C VAL A 728 -36.41 -10.36 51.17
N GLY A 729 -36.00 -10.29 49.91
CA GLY A 729 -34.72 -9.65 49.59
C GLY A 729 -34.14 -9.87 48.20
N TRP A 730 -34.65 -10.82 47.41
CA TRP A 730 -34.15 -11.04 46.05
C TRP A 730 -34.30 -9.79 45.18
N GLU A 731 -33.20 -9.40 44.53
CA GLU A 731 -33.15 -8.23 43.66
C GLU A 731 -34.05 -8.43 42.44
N ARG A 732 -34.70 -7.35 42.01
CA ARG A 732 -35.49 -7.32 40.79
C ARG A 732 -34.63 -6.94 39.59
N ASP A 733 -34.97 -7.45 38.41
CA ASP A 733 -34.38 -7.00 37.16
C ASP A 733 -34.90 -5.60 36.76
N ALA A 734 -34.35 -5.03 35.67
CA ALA A 734 -34.78 -3.74 35.15
C ALA A 734 -36.26 -3.71 34.69
N THR A 735 -36.90 -4.88 34.51
CA THR A 735 -38.32 -5.02 34.18
C THR A 735 -39.21 -5.20 35.41
N GLY A 736 -38.62 -5.16 36.62
CA GLY A 736 -39.31 -5.31 37.90
C GLY A 736 -39.61 -6.76 38.30
N ARG A 737 -39.14 -7.76 37.53
CA ARG A 737 -39.35 -9.19 37.81
C ARG A 737 -38.25 -9.75 38.73
N LEU A 738 -38.60 -10.77 39.50
CA LEU A 738 -37.63 -11.51 40.32
C LEU A 738 -36.90 -12.52 39.44
N ALA A 739 -35.77 -12.10 38.87
CA ALA A 739 -34.98 -12.92 37.95
C ALA A 739 -33.48 -12.64 38.12
N SER A 740 -32.66 -13.67 37.84
CA SER A 740 -31.20 -13.53 37.76
C SER A 740 -30.79 -12.70 36.55
N ARG A 741 -29.69 -11.95 36.68
CA ARG A 741 -29.09 -11.13 35.62
C ARG A 741 -27.98 -11.89 34.89
N VAL A 742 -27.62 -11.39 33.71
CA VAL A 742 -26.52 -11.92 32.89
C VAL A 742 -25.60 -10.76 32.53
N ALA A 743 -24.31 -10.88 32.86
CA ALA A 743 -23.25 -10.00 32.39
C ALA A 743 -22.46 -10.70 31.29
N ASN A 744 -22.43 -10.12 30.08
CA ASN A 744 -21.60 -10.60 28.97
C ASN A 744 -20.37 -9.69 28.87
N LEU A 745 -19.23 -10.18 29.35
CA LEU A 745 -17.98 -9.44 29.35
C LEU A 745 -17.00 -9.94 28.28
N GLY A 746 -17.43 -10.85 27.40
CA GLY A 746 -16.65 -11.28 26.24
C GLY A 746 -16.08 -10.10 25.44
N PRO A 747 -16.85 -9.05 25.10
CA PRO A 747 -16.32 -7.87 24.42
C PRO A 747 -15.16 -7.15 25.13
N MET A 748 -15.04 -7.26 26.46
CA MET A 748 -14.05 -6.56 27.28
C MET A 748 -12.93 -7.47 27.79
N MET A 749 -13.14 -8.78 27.81
CA MET A 749 -12.23 -9.75 28.45
C MET A 749 -11.70 -10.83 27.50
N ASP A 750 -12.39 -11.14 26.39
CA ASP A 750 -11.92 -12.11 25.41
C ASP A 750 -10.81 -11.47 24.56
N PRO A 751 -9.54 -11.93 24.67
CA PRO A 751 -8.43 -11.33 23.94
C PRO A 751 -8.64 -11.31 22.43
N THR A 752 -9.34 -12.33 21.91
CA THR A 752 -9.63 -12.48 20.49
C THR A 752 -10.59 -11.41 20.00
N ARG A 753 -11.67 -11.15 20.75
CA ARG A 753 -12.65 -10.11 20.43
C ARG A 753 -12.10 -8.71 20.65
N LEU A 754 -11.26 -8.53 21.67
CA LEU A 754 -10.56 -7.25 21.89
C LEU A 754 -9.66 -6.89 20.71
N ALA A 755 -8.89 -7.86 20.21
CA ALA A 755 -8.06 -7.66 19.02
C ALA A 755 -8.91 -7.32 17.78
N GLU A 756 -10.02 -8.04 17.57
CA GLU A 756 -10.97 -7.76 16.47
C GLU A 756 -11.55 -6.33 16.55
N GLN A 757 -12.02 -5.92 17.74
CA GLN A 757 -12.55 -4.57 17.94
C GLN A 757 -11.49 -3.47 17.73
N ALA A 758 -10.26 -3.71 18.15
CA ALA A 758 -9.16 -2.76 17.97
C ALA A 758 -8.82 -2.55 16.48
N VAL A 759 -8.77 -3.64 15.70
CA VAL A 759 -8.55 -3.58 14.24
C VAL A 759 -9.69 -2.83 13.55
N ASP A 760 -10.95 -3.16 13.87
CA ASP A 760 -12.12 -2.50 13.27
C ASP A 760 -12.21 -1.03 13.64
N LEU A 761 -11.82 -0.66 14.86
CA LEU A 761 -11.78 0.72 15.30
C LEU A 761 -10.79 1.54 14.46
N ASN A 762 -9.62 0.99 14.14
CA ASN A 762 -8.63 1.68 13.31
C ASN A 762 -9.19 2.04 11.93
N LEU A 763 -9.86 1.09 11.28
CA LEU A 763 -10.51 1.31 9.98
C LEU A 763 -11.68 2.30 10.09
N LYS A 764 -12.51 2.19 11.13
CA LYS A 764 -13.60 3.15 11.40
C LYS A 764 -13.08 4.57 11.62
N LEU A 765 -11.91 4.74 12.24
CA LEU A 765 -11.28 6.04 12.40
C LEU A 765 -10.86 6.66 11.06
N MET A 766 -10.39 5.86 10.09
CA MET A 766 -10.14 6.36 8.72
C MET A 766 -11.42 6.89 8.09
N ARG A 767 -12.52 6.14 8.21
CA ARG A 767 -13.84 6.56 7.73
C ARG A 767 -14.31 7.85 8.40
N TRP A 768 -14.27 7.93 9.73
CA TRP A 768 -14.80 9.09 10.45
C TRP A 768 -13.95 10.35 10.31
N ARG A 769 -12.63 10.22 10.21
CA ARG A 769 -11.72 11.37 10.19
C ARG A 769 -11.41 11.89 8.78
N ILE A 770 -11.37 11.00 7.79
CA ILE A 770 -10.84 11.33 6.45
C ILE A 770 -11.89 11.08 5.36
N LEU A 771 -12.49 9.88 5.31
CA LEU A 771 -13.35 9.45 4.20
C LEU A 771 -14.70 8.88 4.68
N PRO A 772 -15.71 9.72 5.00
CA PRO A 772 -17.00 9.26 5.56
C PRO A 772 -17.79 8.31 4.64
N SER A 773 -17.60 8.42 3.33
CA SER A 773 -18.22 7.61 2.28
C SER A 773 -17.60 6.22 2.11
N LEU A 774 -16.50 5.91 2.80
CA LEU A 774 -15.84 4.60 2.75
C LEU A 774 -16.72 3.51 3.38
N ASP A 775 -17.05 2.48 2.60
CA ASP A 775 -17.84 1.34 3.05
C ASP A 775 -16.96 0.17 3.49
N LEU A 776 -16.63 0.13 4.78
CA LEU A 776 -15.76 -0.90 5.36
C LEU A 776 -16.41 -2.28 5.40
N GLU A 777 -17.74 -2.38 5.43
CA GLU A 777 -18.45 -3.66 5.51
C GLU A 777 -18.34 -4.42 4.20
N LYS A 778 -18.42 -3.72 3.05
CA LYS A 778 -18.14 -4.31 1.74
C LYS A 778 -16.73 -4.90 1.65
N VAL A 779 -15.72 -4.19 2.16
CA VAL A 779 -14.33 -4.68 2.14
C VAL A 779 -14.20 -5.90 3.05
N ALA A 780 -14.71 -5.83 4.28
CA ALA A 780 -14.59 -6.91 5.26
C ALA A 780 -15.30 -8.21 4.82
N SER A 781 -16.44 -8.09 4.13
CA SER A 781 -17.23 -9.22 3.65
C SER A 781 -16.71 -9.87 2.35
N THR A 782 -15.85 -9.16 1.60
CA THR A 782 -15.28 -9.68 0.34
C THR A 782 -14.48 -10.95 0.59
N LYS A 783 -14.78 -12.01 -0.17
CA LYS A 783 -14.02 -13.28 -0.13
C LYS A 783 -12.90 -13.27 -1.17
N CYS A 784 -11.66 -13.37 -0.72
CA CYS A 784 -10.49 -13.30 -1.58
C CYS A 784 -9.84 -14.68 -1.78
N LEU A 785 -9.76 -15.11 -3.03
CA LEU A 785 -9.00 -16.29 -3.44
C LEU A 785 -7.61 -15.86 -3.92
N LEU A 786 -6.56 -16.34 -3.25
CA LEU A 786 -5.16 -16.06 -3.59
C LEU A 786 -4.54 -17.28 -4.27
N LEU A 787 -4.36 -17.19 -5.60
CA LEU A 787 -3.69 -18.22 -6.38
C LEU A 787 -2.19 -17.95 -6.38
N GLY A 788 -1.48 -18.68 -5.52
CA GLY A 788 -0.07 -18.49 -5.19
C GLY A 788 0.14 -17.98 -3.76
N ALA A 789 0.88 -18.74 -2.97
CA ALA A 789 1.33 -18.41 -1.61
C ALA A 789 2.83 -18.05 -1.57
N GLY A 790 3.38 -17.57 -2.70
CA GLY A 790 4.73 -17.07 -2.81
C GLY A 790 4.91 -15.65 -2.24
N THR A 791 5.88 -14.91 -2.76
CA THR A 791 6.23 -13.54 -2.32
C THR A 791 5.02 -12.61 -2.39
N LEU A 792 4.34 -12.56 -3.54
CA LEU A 792 3.14 -11.74 -3.73
C LEU A 792 2.00 -12.18 -2.81
N GLY A 793 1.69 -13.48 -2.76
CA GLY A 793 0.62 -14.05 -1.93
C GLY A 793 0.73 -13.65 -0.47
N CYS A 794 1.94 -13.73 0.09
CA CYS A 794 2.20 -13.37 1.48
C CYS A 794 1.99 -11.87 1.77
N TYR A 795 2.46 -10.98 0.89
CA TYR A 795 2.26 -9.54 1.07
C TYR A 795 0.81 -9.13 0.82
N VAL A 796 0.17 -9.63 -0.24
CA VAL A 796 -1.25 -9.35 -0.54
C VAL A 796 -2.13 -9.76 0.63
N ALA A 797 -1.94 -10.96 1.19
CA ALA A 797 -2.69 -11.43 2.35
C ALA A 797 -2.56 -10.51 3.58
N ARG A 798 -1.34 -10.03 3.86
CA ARG A 798 -1.11 -9.08 4.97
C ARG A 798 -1.82 -7.76 4.75
N VAL A 799 -1.81 -7.22 3.54
CA VAL A 799 -2.46 -5.95 3.21
C VAL A 799 -3.99 -6.10 3.23
N LEU A 800 -4.54 -7.22 2.71
CA LEU A 800 -5.97 -7.55 2.80
C LEU A 800 -6.45 -7.62 4.25
N MET A 801 -5.71 -8.31 5.11
CA MET A 801 -5.99 -8.39 6.54
C MET A 801 -5.94 -6.99 7.19
N GLY A 802 -4.99 -6.13 6.79
CA GLY A 802 -4.90 -4.74 7.23
C GLY A 802 -6.13 -3.91 6.86
N TRP A 803 -6.73 -4.17 5.69
CA TRP A 803 -8.00 -3.58 5.23
C TRP A 803 -9.25 -4.20 5.86
N GLY A 804 -9.09 -5.18 6.75
CA GLY A 804 -10.20 -5.80 7.47
C GLY A 804 -10.85 -6.99 6.76
N VAL A 805 -10.30 -7.46 5.63
CA VAL A 805 -10.80 -8.65 4.93
C VAL A 805 -10.72 -9.87 5.84
N ARG A 806 -11.83 -10.60 5.97
CA ARG A 806 -11.94 -11.75 6.89
C ARG A 806 -11.79 -13.11 6.23
N ASN A 807 -12.11 -13.24 4.94
CA ASN A 807 -12.14 -14.52 4.24
C ASN A 807 -11.04 -14.58 3.19
N ILE A 808 -9.99 -15.36 3.45
CA ILE A 808 -8.83 -15.51 2.56
C ILE A 808 -8.55 -16.99 2.32
N THR A 809 -8.59 -17.42 1.05
CA THR A 809 -8.26 -18.80 0.67
C THR A 809 -6.98 -18.83 -0.15
N PHE A 810 -6.02 -19.66 0.24
CA PHE A 810 -4.78 -19.89 -0.51
C PHE A 810 -4.87 -21.15 -1.37
N VAL A 811 -4.28 -21.08 -2.57
CA VAL A 811 -4.00 -22.23 -3.43
C VAL A 811 -2.53 -22.21 -3.82
N ASP A 812 -1.76 -23.24 -3.45
CA ASP A 812 -0.35 -23.39 -3.80
C ASP A 812 0.06 -24.86 -3.64
N SER A 813 0.84 -25.41 -4.58
CA SER A 813 1.31 -26.81 -4.54
C SER A 813 2.73 -26.96 -4.01
N ALA A 814 3.45 -25.87 -3.72
CA ALA A 814 4.83 -25.90 -3.32
C ALA A 814 5.01 -25.97 -1.79
N ARG A 815 6.22 -26.35 -1.37
CA ARG A 815 6.64 -26.40 0.03
C ARG A 815 7.58 -25.23 0.35
N VAL A 816 7.61 -24.80 1.60
CA VAL A 816 8.46 -23.68 2.07
C VAL A 816 9.94 -24.11 2.02
N SER A 817 10.78 -23.33 1.34
CA SER A 817 12.23 -23.56 1.26
C SER A 817 13.05 -22.54 2.05
N TYR A 818 14.31 -22.84 2.36
CA TYR A 818 15.18 -21.98 3.18
C TYR A 818 15.34 -20.53 2.68
N SER A 819 15.21 -20.29 1.37
CA SER A 819 15.32 -18.96 0.79
C SER A 819 14.01 -18.16 0.84
N ASN A 820 12.90 -18.78 1.27
CA ASN A 820 11.57 -18.18 1.26
C ASN A 820 11.32 -17.20 2.42
N PRO A 821 11.61 -17.50 3.70
CA PRO A 821 11.24 -16.63 4.83
C PRO A 821 11.69 -15.17 4.72
N VAL A 822 12.85 -14.92 4.11
CA VAL A 822 13.40 -13.56 3.92
C VAL A 822 12.66 -12.74 2.85
N ARG A 823 11.87 -13.39 1.98
CA ARG A 823 11.08 -12.76 0.90
C ARG A 823 9.57 -12.92 1.10
N GLN A 824 9.14 -13.93 1.85
CA GLN A 824 7.76 -14.37 2.00
C GLN A 824 7.35 -14.17 3.47
N PRO A 825 6.79 -13.00 3.85
CA PRO A 825 6.67 -12.53 5.24
C PRO A 825 5.65 -13.30 6.11
N LEU A 826 5.06 -14.38 5.62
CA LEU A 826 4.26 -15.29 6.42
C LEU A 826 5.07 -16.46 6.97
N PHE A 827 6.19 -16.83 6.33
CA PHE A 827 6.96 -18.02 6.70
C PHE A 827 8.11 -17.67 7.63
N GLN A 828 8.43 -18.60 8.52
CA GLN A 828 9.58 -18.52 9.42
C GLN A 828 10.60 -19.62 9.10
N PHE A 829 11.80 -19.50 9.68
CA PHE A 829 12.86 -20.50 9.49
C PHE A 829 12.41 -21.92 9.88
N GLU A 830 11.62 -22.05 10.94
CA GLU A 830 11.07 -23.34 11.40
C GLU A 830 10.15 -24.02 10.39
N ASP A 831 9.54 -23.26 9.46
CA ASP A 831 8.67 -23.82 8.44
C ASP A 831 9.44 -24.49 7.29
N CYS A 832 10.75 -24.28 7.23
CA CYS A 832 11.66 -24.89 6.25
C CYS A 832 12.20 -26.25 6.69
N LEU A 833 12.06 -26.60 7.99
CA LEU A 833 12.61 -27.83 8.55
C LEU A 833 11.85 -29.06 8.02
N GLU A 834 12.46 -30.24 8.11
CA GLU A 834 11.84 -31.52 7.72
C GLU A 834 11.34 -31.57 6.26
N GLY A 835 12.05 -30.90 5.35
CA GLY A 835 11.68 -30.84 3.94
C GLY A 835 10.62 -29.78 3.61
N GLY A 836 10.31 -28.88 4.55
CA GLY A 836 9.45 -27.72 4.35
C GLY A 836 7.97 -28.03 4.53
N LYS A 837 7.22 -27.16 5.21
CA LYS A 837 5.76 -27.29 5.29
C LYS A 837 5.08 -26.92 3.96
N PRO A 838 3.89 -27.45 3.64
CA PRO A 838 3.11 -26.99 2.49
C PRO A 838 2.80 -25.49 2.59
N LYS A 839 3.07 -24.71 1.53
CA LYS A 839 2.98 -23.25 1.57
C LYS A 839 1.57 -22.75 1.85
N ALA A 840 0.57 -23.29 1.15
CA ALA A 840 -0.82 -22.84 1.30
C ALA A 840 -1.31 -23.01 2.74
N GLN A 841 -1.12 -24.20 3.31
CA GLN A 841 -1.52 -24.50 4.70
C GLN A 841 -0.75 -23.65 5.70
N CYS A 842 0.58 -23.55 5.53
CA CYS A 842 1.41 -22.74 6.40
C CYS A 842 1.00 -21.26 6.37
N ALA A 843 0.70 -20.70 5.20
CA ALA A 843 0.26 -19.31 5.05
C ALA A 843 -1.07 -19.06 5.78
N ALA A 844 -2.05 -19.97 5.65
CA ALA A 844 -3.32 -19.87 6.34
C ALA A 844 -3.15 -19.95 7.87
N ASP A 845 -2.32 -20.88 8.36
CA ASP A 845 -2.05 -21.03 9.79
C ASP A 845 -1.35 -19.79 10.37
N ARG A 846 -0.40 -19.21 9.62
CA ARG A 846 0.32 -17.99 10.00
C ARG A 846 -0.59 -16.77 10.02
N LEU A 847 -1.57 -16.66 9.11
CA LEU A 847 -2.59 -15.61 9.21
C LEU A 847 -3.44 -15.76 10.48
N ARG A 848 -3.89 -16.98 10.83
CA ARG A 848 -4.64 -17.22 12.08
C ARG A 848 -3.81 -16.92 13.34
N GLN A 849 -2.49 -17.11 13.27
CA GLN A 849 -1.58 -16.68 14.35
C GLN A 849 -1.50 -15.16 14.48
N ILE A 850 -1.53 -14.42 13.36
CA ILE A 850 -1.48 -12.95 13.39
C ILE A 850 -2.83 -12.37 13.84
N PHE A 851 -3.94 -12.87 13.29
CA PHE A 851 -5.29 -12.43 13.61
C PHE A 851 -6.23 -13.63 13.73
N PRO A 852 -6.53 -14.12 14.95
CA PRO A 852 -7.25 -15.39 15.12
C PRO A 852 -8.70 -15.40 14.61
N ALA A 853 -9.33 -14.23 14.47
CA ALA A 853 -10.69 -14.11 13.91
C ALA A 853 -10.72 -14.20 12.37
N ILE A 854 -9.58 -14.34 11.69
CA ILE A 854 -9.55 -14.51 10.24
C ILE A 854 -10.03 -15.91 9.84
N ASN A 855 -10.92 -15.97 8.84
CA ASN A 855 -11.30 -17.19 8.16
C ASN A 855 -10.31 -17.46 7.02
N ALA A 856 -9.16 -18.06 7.37
CA ALA A 856 -8.16 -18.47 6.40
C ALA A 856 -8.26 -19.96 6.07
N THR A 857 -8.37 -20.31 4.78
CA THR A 857 -8.43 -21.69 4.26
C THR A 857 -7.33 -21.94 3.24
N ALA A 858 -6.95 -23.21 3.04
CA ALA A 858 -5.84 -23.58 2.18
C ALA A 858 -6.15 -24.85 1.37
N HIS A 859 -5.70 -24.86 0.11
CA HIS A 859 -5.79 -26.00 -0.78
C HIS A 859 -4.45 -26.25 -1.47
N GLU A 860 -3.99 -27.50 -1.46
CA GLU A 860 -2.72 -27.93 -2.04
C GLU A 860 -2.98 -28.72 -3.32
N PHE A 861 -2.92 -28.04 -4.47
CA PHE A 861 -2.96 -28.69 -5.78
C PHE A 861 -2.31 -27.80 -6.84
N MET A 862 -1.82 -28.44 -7.91
CA MET A 862 -1.18 -27.75 -9.04
C MET A 862 -2.25 -27.27 -10.02
N ILE A 863 -2.11 -26.02 -10.48
CA ILE A 863 -2.96 -25.46 -11.53
C ILE A 863 -2.42 -25.90 -12.89
N PRO A 864 -3.22 -26.59 -13.73
CA PRO A 864 -2.77 -27.05 -15.04
C PRO A 864 -2.40 -25.88 -15.97
N MET A 865 -1.32 -26.06 -16.74
CA MET A 865 -0.75 -25.04 -17.61
C MET A 865 -0.91 -25.44 -19.09
N PRO A 866 -1.29 -24.52 -19.99
CA PRO A 866 -1.19 -24.75 -21.43
C PRO A 866 0.24 -25.12 -21.87
N GLY A 867 0.36 -26.00 -22.86
CA GLY A 867 1.65 -26.42 -23.42
C GLY A 867 2.43 -27.45 -22.59
N HIS A 868 1.89 -27.91 -21.46
CA HIS A 868 2.48 -28.94 -20.62
C HIS A 868 1.59 -30.20 -20.68
N PRO A 869 2.00 -31.26 -21.41
CA PRO A 869 1.15 -32.43 -21.61
C PRO A 869 0.84 -33.14 -20.29
N VAL A 870 -0.46 -33.37 -20.06
CA VAL A 870 -0.94 -34.22 -18.98
C VAL A 870 -0.84 -35.68 -19.44
N ALA A 871 -0.10 -36.50 -18.71
CA ALA A 871 -0.01 -37.94 -18.99
C ALA A 871 -1.39 -38.60 -18.91
N ALA A 872 -1.64 -39.63 -19.73
CA ALA A 872 -2.95 -40.30 -19.81
C ALA A 872 -3.45 -40.83 -18.46
N ASP A 873 -2.54 -41.20 -17.57
CA ASP A 873 -2.83 -41.73 -16.24
C ASP A 873 -3.18 -40.62 -15.21
N GLY A 874 -2.97 -39.35 -15.58
CA GLY A 874 -3.17 -38.17 -14.73
C GLY A 874 -4.44 -37.37 -15.02
N ASP A 875 -5.21 -37.72 -16.05
CA ASP A 875 -6.40 -36.96 -16.48
C ASP A 875 -7.46 -36.85 -15.36
N GLU A 876 -7.69 -37.90 -14.58
CA GLU A 876 -8.69 -37.90 -13.51
C GLU A 876 -8.30 -36.96 -12.36
N ALA A 877 -7.01 -36.92 -11.99
CA ALA A 877 -6.49 -36.01 -10.98
C ALA A 877 -6.52 -34.54 -11.47
N THR A 878 -6.16 -34.30 -12.73
CA THR A 878 -6.24 -32.97 -13.35
C THR A 878 -7.69 -32.50 -13.44
N ALA A 879 -8.64 -33.36 -13.81
CA ALA A 879 -10.06 -33.03 -13.81
C ALA A 879 -10.57 -32.66 -12.41
N ALA A 880 -10.17 -33.41 -11.38
CA ALA A 880 -10.51 -33.09 -9.99
C ALA A 880 -9.94 -31.73 -9.55
N ASN A 881 -8.69 -31.42 -9.90
CA ASN A 881 -8.06 -30.13 -9.61
C ASN A 881 -8.77 -28.97 -10.31
N VAL A 882 -9.13 -29.14 -11.59
CA VAL A 882 -9.91 -28.15 -12.35
C VAL A 882 -11.29 -27.94 -11.74
N ALA A 883 -11.99 -29.01 -11.37
CA ALA A 883 -13.29 -28.93 -10.73
C ALA A 883 -13.19 -28.19 -9.38
N LYS A 884 -12.14 -28.48 -8.59
CA LYS A 884 -11.90 -27.80 -7.32
C LYS A 884 -11.57 -26.32 -7.51
N LEU A 885 -10.74 -25.98 -8.50
CA LEU A 885 -10.43 -24.59 -8.82
C LEU A 885 -11.69 -23.82 -9.26
N THR A 886 -12.55 -24.45 -10.08
CA THR A 886 -13.81 -23.87 -10.54
C THR A 886 -14.75 -23.59 -9.35
N GLN A 887 -14.90 -24.57 -8.44
CA GLN A 887 -15.66 -24.39 -7.20
C GLN A 887 -15.13 -23.18 -6.39
N LEU A 888 -13.81 -23.07 -6.22
CA LEU A 888 -13.21 -21.98 -5.46
C LEU A 888 -13.43 -20.63 -6.14
N VAL A 889 -13.29 -20.55 -7.47
CA VAL A 889 -13.59 -19.34 -8.25
C VAL A 889 -15.03 -18.89 -8.04
N ASP A 890 -15.98 -19.81 -8.02
CA ASP A 890 -17.41 -19.51 -7.84
C ASP A 890 -17.75 -19.08 -6.41
N GLU A 891 -17.11 -19.68 -5.40
CA GLU A 891 -17.34 -19.38 -3.97
C GLU A 891 -16.78 -18.01 -3.53
N HIS A 892 -15.81 -17.46 -4.26
CA HIS A 892 -15.09 -16.22 -3.92
C HIS A 892 -15.53 -15.03 -4.80
N ASP A 893 -15.34 -13.82 -4.29
CA ASP A 893 -15.76 -12.58 -4.96
C ASP A 893 -14.62 -11.97 -5.79
N ALA A 894 -13.40 -12.03 -5.24
CA ALA A 894 -12.19 -11.50 -5.84
C ALA A 894 -11.11 -12.57 -5.93
N ILE A 895 -10.45 -12.64 -7.09
CA ILE A 895 -9.42 -13.64 -7.40
C ILE A 895 -8.12 -12.92 -7.71
N PHE A 896 -7.09 -13.22 -6.94
CA PHE A 896 -5.75 -12.70 -7.17
C PHE A 896 -4.91 -13.73 -7.91
N LEU A 897 -4.36 -13.33 -9.06
CA LEU A 897 -3.41 -14.13 -9.82
C LEU A 897 -1.99 -13.72 -9.41
N LEU A 898 -1.39 -14.50 -8.51
CA LEU A 898 -0.11 -14.21 -7.85
C LEU A 898 0.92 -15.31 -8.15
N MET A 899 0.77 -15.91 -9.33
CA MET A 899 1.53 -17.06 -9.79
C MET A 899 2.88 -16.62 -10.36
N ASP A 900 3.78 -17.59 -10.51
CA ASP A 900 5.17 -17.39 -10.92
C ASP A 900 5.38 -17.40 -12.44
N SER A 901 4.46 -18.00 -13.19
CA SER A 901 4.54 -18.12 -14.65
C SER A 901 3.32 -17.53 -15.36
N ARG A 902 3.47 -17.19 -16.65
CA ARG A 902 2.37 -16.68 -17.47
C ARG A 902 1.34 -17.77 -17.78
N GLU A 903 1.79 -18.97 -18.06
CA GLU A 903 0.98 -20.12 -18.49
C GLU A 903 -0.02 -20.52 -17.39
N SER A 904 0.44 -20.49 -16.14
CA SER A 904 -0.38 -20.85 -14.98
C SER A 904 -1.53 -19.86 -14.70
N ARG A 905 -1.41 -18.61 -15.16
CA ARG A 905 -2.47 -17.58 -15.08
C ARG A 905 -3.62 -17.81 -16.07
N TRP A 906 -3.43 -18.63 -17.11
CA TRP A 906 -4.40 -18.78 -18.21
C TRP A 906 -5.71 -19.39 -17.74
N LEU A 907 -5.66 -20.56 -17.09
CA LEU A 907 -6.87 -21.27 -16.64
C LEU A 907 -7.70 -20.44 -15.65
N PRO A 908 -7.11 -19.86 -14.59
CA PRO A 908 -7.85 -18.95 -13.70
C PRO A 908 -8.48 -17.75 -14.42
N THR A 909 -7.80 -17.20 -15.43
CA THR A 909 -8.33 -16.08 -16.23
C THR A 909 -9.58 -16.49 -17.01
N LEU A 910 -9.56 -17.67 -17.63
CA LEU A 910 -10.71 -18.23 -18.35
C LEU A 910 -11.90 -18.49 -17.40
N LEU A 911 -11.65 -19.17 -16.28
CA LEU A 911 -12.69 -19.49 -15.30
C LEU A 911 -13.35 -18.23 -14.74
N ALA A 912 -12.55 -17.25 -14.33
CA ALA A 912 -13.05 -16.00 -13.79
C ALA A 912 -13.79 -15.15 -14.83
N ALA A 913 -13.36 -15.19 -16.10
CA ALA A 913 -14.08 -14.54 -17.20
C ALA A 913 -15.44 -15.19 -17.46
N SER A 914 -15.54 -16.52 -17.34
CA SER A 914 -16.80 -17.27 -17.46
C SER A 914 -17.75 -16.98 -16.29
N SER A 915 -17.25 -16.91 -15.06
CA SER A 915 -18.06 -16.67 -13.86
C SER A 915 -18.28 -15.19 -13.52
N GLY A 916 -17.70 -14.26 -14.29
CA GLY A 916 -17.89 -12.81 -14.11
C GLY A 916 -17.27 -12.25 -12.81
N LYS A 917 -16.14 -12.80 -12.36
CA LYS A 917 -15.50 -12.46 -11.07
C LYS A 917 -14.54 -11.28 -11.19
N ILE A 918 -14.28 -10.59 -10.07
CA ILE A 918 -13.22 -9.58 -10.00
C ILE A 918 -11.89 -10.31 -10.03
N VAL A 919 -11.03 -10.00 -11.00
CA VAL A 919 -9.68 -10.55 -11.07
C VAL A 919 -8.67 -9.44 -10.94
N VAL A 920 -7.70 -9.61 -10.05
CA VAL A 920 -6.53 -8.73 -9.92
C VAL A 920 -5.29 -9.57 -10.20
N ASN A 921 -4.61 -9.27 -11.30
CA ASN A 921 -3.37 -9.91 -11.69
C ASN A 921 -2.19 -9.06 -11.23
N ALA A 922 -1.22 -9.69 -10.56
CA ALA A 922 0.06 -9.08 -10.25
C ALA A 922 1.21 -9.92 -10.81
N ALA A 923 2.09 -9.27 -11.58
CA ALA A 923 3.25 -9.85 -12.24
C ALA A 923 4.50 -9.03 -11.89
N LEU A 924 5.64 -9.72 -11.78
CA LEU A 924 6.92 -9.14 -11.39
C LEU A 924 7.97 -9.40 -12.47
N GLY A 925 8.74 -8.36 -12.79
CA GLY A 925 10.04 -8.48 -13.46
C GLY A 925 11.17 -8.22 -12.48
N PHE A 926 12.41 -8.18 -12.98
CA PHE A 926 13.59 -7.88 -12.15
C PHE A 926 13.48 -6.52 -11.42
N ASP A 927 13.12 -5.47 -12.17
CA ASP A 927 13.02 -4.07 -11.69
C ASP A 927 11.61 -3.46 -11.85
N SER A 928 10.68 -4.18 -12.49
CA SER A 928 9.34 -3.71 -12.82
C SER A 928 8.24 -4.56 -12.21
N TYR A 929 7.04 -3.98 -12.11
CA TYR A 929 5.83 -4.72 -11.78
C TYR A 929 4.65 -4.29 -12.64
N LEU A 930 3.70 -5.21 -12.82
CA LEU A 930 2.42 -4.97 -13.47
C LEU A 930 1.31 -5.44 -12.53
N VAL A 931 0.41 -4.53 -12.16
CA VAL A 931 -0.83 -4.83 -11.46
C VAL A 931 -1.98 -4.43 -12.36
N MET A 932 -2.92 -5.33 -12.62
CA MET A 932 -4.09 -5.01 -13.45
C MET A 932 -5.33 -5.74 -13.01
N ARG A 933 -6.50 -5.14 -13.27
CA ARG A 933 -7.79 -5.80 -13.11
C ARG A 933 -8.37 -6.24 -14.45
N HIS A 934 -9.04 -7.38 -14.51
CA HIS A 934 -9.69 -7.82 -15.76
C HIS A 934 -11.05 -7.16 -15.93
N GLY A 935 -11.42 -6.89 -17.19
CA GLY A 935 -12.79 -6.47 -17.53
C GLY A 935 -13.73 -7.65 -17.71
N THR A 936 -14.86 -7.62 -17.01
CA THR A 936 -15.97 -8.54 -17.23
C THR A 936 -16.93 -7.96 -18.27
N SER A 937 -17.52 -8.84 -19.09
CA SER A 937 -18.60 -8.43 -19.99
C SER A 937 -19.92 -8.46 -19.22
N PRO A 938 -20.73 -7.39 -19.17
CA PRO A 938 -22.15 -7.60 -18.99
C PRO A 938 -22.65 -8.33 -20.24
N LEU A 939 -23.42 -9.41 -20.04
CA LEU A 939 -24.27 -9.93 -21.11
C LEU A 939 -25.21 -8.79 -21.57
N GLY A 940 -24.85 -8.08 -22.65
CA GLY A 940 -25.79 -7.23 -23.39
C GLY A 940 -25.58 -5.71 -23.44
N GLN A 941 -24.44 -5.13 -23.02
CA GLN A 941 -24.16 -3.69 -23.27
C GLN A 941 -22.82 -3.45 -23.98
N ALA A 942 -22.91 -2.77 -25.13
CA ALA A 942 -21.81 -2.45 -26.04
C ALA A 942 -20.95 -1.25 -25.57
N SER A 943 -20.44 -1.27 -24.33
CA SER A 943 -19.36 -0.38 -23.89
C SER A 943 -18.01 -1.10 -23.99
N GLN A 944 -16.94 -0.38 -24.37
CA GLN A 944 -15.57 -0.91 -24.48
C GLN A 944 -15.16 -1.69 -23.21
N ARG A 945 -15.07 -3.02 -23.32
CA ARG A 945 -14.66 -3.92 -22.24
C ARG A 945 -13.14 -3.80 -22.03
N LEU A 946 -12.70 -3.81 -20.77
CA LEU A 946 -11.27 -3.85 -20.44
C LEU A 946 -10.67 -5.22 -20.77
N GLY A 947 -9.44 -5.22 -21.29
CA GLY A 947 -8.72 -6.45 -21.59
C GLY A 947 -8.35 -7.27 -20.35
N CYS A 948 -8.09 -8.56 -20.55
CA CYS A 948 -7.40 -9.38 -19.53
C CYS A 948 -5.89 -9.33 -19.75
N TYR A 949 -5.13 -10.03 -18.90
CA TYR A 949 -3.68 -10.19 -19.03
C TYR A 949 -3.22 -10.61 -20.44
N PHE A 950 -3.99 -11.46 -21.11
CA PHE A 950 -3.67 -12.03 -22.43
C PHE A 950 -4.24 -11.22 -23.62
N CYS A 951 -4.93 -10.10 -23.41
CA CYS A 951 -5.48 -9.31 -24.52
C CYS A 951 -4.44 -8.45 -25.24
N ASN A 952 -3.38 -8.03 -24.54
CA ASN A 952 -2.41 -7.06 -25.06
C ASN A 952 -1.12 -7.72 -25.58
N ASP A 953 -1.11 -9.05 -25.69
CA ASP A 953 0.02 -9.81 -26.23
C ASP A 953 -0.56 -10.83 -27.23
N ILE A 954 -0.10 -10.77 -28.49
CA ILE A 954 -0.69 -11.48 -29.64
C ILE A 954 -0.29 -12.97 -29.64
N VAL A 955 0.75 -13.35 -28.88
CA VAL A 955 1.30 -14.72 -28.84
C VAL A 955 0.60 -15.57 -27.77
N ALA A 956 0.22 -16.81 -28.11
CA ALA A 956 -0.32 -17.76 -27.14
C ALA A 956 0.70 -18.10 -26.04
N PRO A 957 0.25 -18.53 -24.85
CA PRO A 957 1.15 -19.01 -23.81
C PRO A 957 1.81 -20.32 -24.26
N THR A 958 2.99 -20.21 -24.90
CA THR A 958 3.93 -21.31 -25.14
C THR A 958 5.22 -21.06 -24.36
N ASP A 959 5.95 -22.15 -24.09
CA ASP A 959 7.11 -22.26 -23.19
C ASP A 959 7.95 -20.97 -23.04
N SER A 960 7.70 -20.22 -21.96
CA SER A 960 8.33 -18.92 -21.69
C SER A 960 9.69 -19.01 -20.97
N LEU A 961 10.19 -20.22 -20.70
CA LEU A 961 11.44 -20.45 -19.97
C LEU A 961 12.69 -20.03 -20.74
N THR A 962 12.61 -19.76 -22.05
CA THR A 962 13.78 -19.47 -22.90
C THR A 962 14.04 -17.99 -23.21
N ASP A 963 13.05 -17.08 -23.20
CA ASP A 963 13.21 -15.80 -23.94
C ASP A 963 12.71 -14.46 -23.32
N ARG A 964 12.21 -14.34 -22.07
CA ARG A 964 11.66 -13.03 -21.57
C ARG A 964 11.86 -12.73 -20.08
N THR A 965 12.18 -11.48 -19.72
CA THR A 965 12.50 -11.06 -18.33
C THR A 965 11.29 -10.74 -17.43
N LEU A 966 10.10 -10.50 -17.98
CA LEU A 966 8.86 -10.25 -17.22
C LEU A 966 8.12 -11.58 -17.02
N ASP A 967 7.74 -11.91 -15.78
CA ASP A 967 7.23 -13.24 -15.37
C ASP A 967 8.26 -14.41 -15.43
N GLN A 968 9.56 -14.15 -15.61
CA GLN A 968 10.59 -15.18 -15.38
C GLN A 968 10.97 -15.24 -13.89
N MET A 969 10.69 -16.39 -13.26
CA MET A 969 11.11 -16.84 -11.93
C MET A 969 11.22 -15.72 -10.87
N CYS A 970 10.18 -15.58 -10.03
CA CYS A 970 10.11 -14.59 -8.93
C CYS A 970 11.29 -14.60 -7.92
N THR A 971 12.23 -15.55 -8.04
CA THR A 971 13.49 -15.64 -7.29
C THR A 971 14.51 -14.55 -7.62
N VAL A 972 14.46 -13.94 -8.81
CA VAL A 972 15.41 -12.90 -9.27
C VAL A 972 14.70 -11.56 -9.42
N THR A 973 14.01 -11.12 -8.37
CA THR A 973 13.34 -9.80 -8.32
C THR A 973 13.94 -8.95 -7.21
N ARG A 974 14.03 -7.62 -7.42
CA ARG A 974 14.46 -6.71 -6.34
C ARG A 974 13.45 -6.82 -5.17
N PRO A 975 13.89 -7.01 -3.91
CA PRO A 975 12.99 -7.29 -2.79
C PRO A 975 11.91 -6.23 -2.54
N GLY A 976 12.16 -4.95 -2.88
CA GLY A 976 11.21 -3.86 -2.69
C GLY A 976 10.01 -3.86 -3.64
N ILE A 977 10.04 -4.64 -4.73
CA ILE A 977 9.00 -4.60 -5.77
C ILE A 977 7.74 -5.32 -5.32
N ALA A 978 7.89 -6.54 -4.78
CA ALA A 978 6.74 -7.34 -4.41
C ALA A 978 5.84 -6.68 -3.34
N PRO A 979 6.37 -6.00 -2.30
CA PRO A 979 5.56 -5.20 -1.40
C PRO A 979 4.77 -4.08 -2.10
N ILE A 980 5.40 -3.35 -3.03
CA ILE A 980 4.76 -2.26 -3.77
C ILE A 980 3.64 -2.80 -4.67
N ALA A 981 3.94 -3.87 -5.43
CA ALA A 981 2.96 -4.52 -6.30
C ALA A 981 1.79 -5.10 -5.50
N ALA A 982 2.05 -5.72 -4.36
CA ALA A 982 1.02 -6.26 -3.48
C ALA A 982 0.13 -5.16 -2.89
N ALA A 983 0.72 -4.05 -2.43
CA ALA A 983 -0.04 -2.90 -1.94
C ALA A 983 -0.91 -2.32 -3.06
N ALA A 984 -0.35 -2.06 -4.25
CA ALA A 984 -1.10 -1.56 -5.39
C ALA A 984 -2.24 -2.50 -5.82
N ALA A 985 -2.04 -3.82 -5.76
CA ALA A 985 -3.06 -4.82 -6.08
C ALA A 985 -4.24 -4.78 -5.10
N VAL A 986 -3.98 -4.67 -3.80
CA VAL A 986 -5.04 -4.58 -2.79
C VAL A 986 -5.75 -3.23 -2.84
N GLU A 987 -5.02 -2.12 -2.98
CA GLU A 987 -5.64 -0.79 -3.14
C GLU A 987 -6.52 -0.70 -4.39
N LEU A 988 -6.11 -1.36 -5.48
CA LEU A 988 -6.92 -1.47 -6.70
C LEU A 988 -8.20 -2.28 -6.45
N LEU A 989 -8.11 -3.40 -5.72
CA LEU A 989 -9.30 -4.17 -5.33
C LEU A 989 -10.26 -3.34 -4.49
N VAL A 990 -9.76 -2.72 -3.41
CA VAL A 990 -10.59 -1.93 -2.49
C VAL A 990 -11.26 -0.80 -3.25
N SER A 991 -10.52 -0.07 -4.09
CA SER A 991 -11.09 0.99 -4.94
C SER A 991 -12.15 0.47 -5.91
N THR A 992 -11.96 -0.72 -6.47
CA THR A 992 -12.94 -1.38 -7.35
C THR A 992 -14.21 -1.77 -6.59
N VAL A 993 -14.09 -2.32 -5.38
CA VAL A 993 -15.23 -2.71 -4.52
C VAL A 993 -16.02 -1.50 -4.02
N GLN A 994 -15.33 -0.38 -3.75
CA GLN A 994 -15.98 0.87 -3.35
C GLN A 994 -16.70 1.56 -4.52
N HIS A 995 -16.26 1.32 -5.76
CA HIS A 995 -16.87 1.92 -6.93
C HIS A 995 -18.32 1.42 -7.12
N PRO A 996 -19.31 2.28 -7.40
CA PRO A 996 -20.71 1.87 -7.55
C PRO A 996 -20.96 0.77 -8.60
N LEU A 997 -20.16 0.77 -9.67
CA LEU A 997 -20.21 -0.23 -10.75
C LEU A 997 -19.39 -1.50 -10.46
N GLY A 998 -18.66 -1.57 -9.34
CA GLY A 998 -17.86 -2.73 -8.96
C GLY A 998 -16.91 -3.20 -10.07
N VAL A 999 -17.03 -4.47 -10.46
CA VAL A 999 -16.25 -5.10 -11.52
C VAL A 999 -16.38 -4.41 -12.89
N SER A 1000 -17.52 -3.74 -13.13
CA SER A 1000 -17.80 -3.02 -14.38
C SER A 1000 -17.35 -1.56 -14.35
N ALA A 1001 -16.55 -1.14 -13.37
CA ALA A 1001 -15.99 0.20 -13.31
C ALA A 1001 -15.13 0.50 -14.56
N PRO A 1002 -15.31 1.66 -15.22
CA PRO A 1002 -14.47 2.09 -16.34
C PRO A 1002 -13.03 2.36 -15.88
N ALA A 1003 -12.07 2.39 -16.80
CA ALA A 1003 -10.69 2.77 -16.47
C ALA A 1003 -10.60 4.28 -16.28
N GLU A 1004 -10.44 4.73 -15.04
CA GLU A 1004 -10.26 6.15 -14.72
C GLU A 1004 -8.76 6.51 -14.69
N ARG A 1005 -8.39 7.64 -15.32
CA ARG A 1005 -7.05 8.24 -15.23
C ARG A 1005 -7.07 9.42 -14.28
N SER A 1006 -5.98 9.68 -13.57
CA SER A 1006 -5.87 10.84 -12.67
C SER A 1006 -5.91 12.16 -13.46
N SER A 1007 -7.08 12.80 -13.44
CA SER A 1007 -7.38 14.23 -13.62
C SER A 1007 -6.54 15.05 -14.62
N SER A 1008 -6.99 15.08 -15.87
CA SER A 1008 -7.02 16.30 -16.70
C SER A 1008 -8.45 16.85 -16.92
N ASP A 1009 -9.49 16.06 -16.60
CA ASP A 1009 -10.87 16.32 -17.07
C ASP A 1009 -11.86 16.82 -16.01
N GLY A 1010 -11.44 17.12 -14.78
CA GLY A 1010 -12.33 17.71 -13.76
C GLY A 1010 -13.55 16.87 -13.35
N ARG A 1011 -13.65 15.61 -13.79
CA ARG A 1011 -14.71 14.68 -13.38
C ARG A 1011 -14.42 14.16 -11.97
N VAL A 1012 -15.42 14.26 -11.10
CA VAL A 1012 -15.41 13.67 -9.75
C VAL A 1012 -15.27 12.16 -9.92
N THR A 1013 -14.21 11.57 -9.36
CA THR A 1013 -14.01 10.11 -9.35
C THR A 1013 -15.12 9.46 -8.54
N ALA A 1014 -15.73 8.39 -9.07
CA ALA A 1014 -16.88 7.76 -8.41
C ALA A 1014 -16.50 6.91 -7.19
N SER A 1015 -15.23 6.50 -7.08
CA SER A 1015 -14.69 5.84 -5.87
C SER A 1015 -14.19 6.88 -4.84
N PRO A 1016 -14.47 6.69 -3.54
CA PRO A 1016 -13.99 7.56 -2.47
C PRO A 1016 -12.47 7.51 -2.26
N LEU A 1017 -11.78 6.51 -2.82
CA LEU A 1017 -10.34 6.30 -2.68
C LEU A 1017 -9.53 6.85 -3.88
N GLY A 1018 -10.20 7.45 -4.86
CA GLY A 1018 -9.58 7.98 -6.08
C GLY A 1018 -9.86 7.14 -7.32
N PRO A 1019 -9.08 7.31 -8.41
CA PRO A 1019 -9.36 6.66 -9.69
C PRO A 1019 -9.18 5.15 -9.62
N VAL A 1020 -9.97 4.42 -10.40
CA VAL A 1020 -9.89 2.96 -10.55
C VAL A 1020 -9.21 2.60 -11.89
N PRO A 1021 -7.87 2.54 -11.95
CA PRO A 1021 -7.16 2.28 -13.20
C PRO A 1021 -7.39 0.85 -13.71
N HIS A 1022 -7.10 0.62 -14.99
CA HIS A 1022 -7.07 -0.73 -15.55
C HIS A 1022 -5.72 -1.42 -15.23
N GLN A 1023 -4.60 -0.83 -15.64
CA GLN A 1023 -3.25 -1.34 -15.39
C GLN A 1023 -2.39 -0.30 -14.69
N ILE A 1024 -1.59 -0.74 -13.73
CA ILE A 1024 -0.57 0.00 -13.01
C ILE A 1024 0.77 -0.67 -13.31
N ARG A 1025 1.65 0.05 -14.00
CA ARG A 1025 3.01 -0.42 -14.33
C ARG A 1025 4.02 0.45 -13.61
N GLY A 1026 4.84 -0.16 -12.75
CA GLY A 1026 5.89 0.56 -12.04
C GLY A 1026 7.29 0.06 -12.38
N MET A 1027 8.25 0.96 -12.35
CA MET A 1027 9.68 0.69 -12.55
C MET A 1027 10.48 1.33 -11.40
N LEU A 1028 11.20 0.52 -10.61
CA LEU A 1028 11.89 1.03 -9.41
C LEU A 1028 13.20 1.75 -9.72
N SER A 1029 13.90 1.46 -10.81
CA SER A 1029 15.08 2.23 -11.23
C SER A 1029 14.76 3.71 -11.45
N GLN A 1030 13.56 4.00 -11.98
CA GLN A 1030 13.11 5.35 -12.33
C GLN A 1030 12.14 5.94 -11.30
N TRP A 1031 11.72 5.16 -10.29
CA TRP A 1031 10.66 5.53 -9.35
C TRP A 1031 9.37 6.03 -10.03
N ASN A 1032 9.06 5.45 -11.20
CA ASN A 1032 7.94 5.87 -12.03
C ASN A 1032 6.81 4.84 -11.99
N THR A 1033 5.56 5.32 -11.98
CA THR A 1033 4.35 4.50 -12.08
C THR A 1033 3.44 5.07 -13.17
N VAL A 1034 3.11 4.25 -14.17
CA VAL A 1034 2.30 4.61 -15.33
C VAL A 1034 0.98 3.87 -15.30
N LEU A 1035 -0.11 4.59 -15.53
CA LEU A 1035 -1.45 4.01 -15.68
C LEU A 1035 -1.71 3.73 -17.17
N VAL A 1036 -2.00 2.47 -17.49
CA VAL A 1036 -2.23 2.02 -18.87
C VAL A 1036 -3.62 1.40 -18.98
N GLU A 1037 -4.24 1.58 -20.14
CA GLU A 1037 -5.54 1.02 -20.46
C GLU A 1037 -5.42 0.19 -21.73
N GLY A 1038 -5.73 -1.11 -21.64
CA GLY A 1038 -5.87 -1.99 -22.78
C GLY A 1038 -7.34 -2.36 -23.02
N SER A 1039 -7.78 -2.31 -24.27
CA SER A 1039 -9.09 -2.82 -24.67
C SER A 1039 -9.11 -4.35 -24.70
N ALA A 1040 -10.30 -4.93 -24.54
CA ALA A 1040 -10.50 -6.34 -24.81
C ALA A 1040 -10.21 -6.66 -26.28
N TYR A 1041 -9.51 -7.78 -26.52
CA TYR A 1041 -9.22 -8.27 -27.85
C TYR A 1041 -10.17 -9.41 -28.23
N ASP A 1042 -10.83 -9.30 -29.38
CA ASP A 1042 -11.87 -10.24 -29.80
C ASP A 1042 -11.33 -11.65 -30.08
N ARG A 1043 -10.06 -11.78 -30.45
CA ARG A 1043 -9.36 -13.07 -30.64
C ARG A 1043 -8.46 -13.45 -29.47
N CYS A 1044 -8.66 -12.89 -28.27
CA CYS A 1044 -7.88 -13.27 -27.09
C CYS A 1044 -8.00 -14.78 -26.77
N THR A 1045 -6.88 -15.44 -26.52
CA THR A 1045 -6.79 -16.87 -26.18
C THR A 1045 -7.36 -17.24 -24.81
N ALA A 1046 -7.71 -16.25 -23.97
CA ALA A 1046 -8.23 -16.48 -22.62
C ALA A 1046 -9.64 -15.93 -22.39
N CYS A 1047 -9.95 -14.70 -22.82
CA CYS A 1047 -11.22 -14.04 -22.50
C CYS A 1047 -12.06 -13.64 -23.72
N SER A 1048 -11.74 -14.13 -24.92
CA SER A 1048 -12.60 -13.92 -26.08
C SER A 1048 -13.94 -14.61 -25.90
N ALA A 1049 -15.00 -14.09 -26.53
CA ALA A 1049 -16.31 -14.70 -26.49
C ALA A 1049 -16.29 -16.13 -27.07
N THR A 1050 -15.45 -16.36 -28.09
CA THR A 1050 -15.26 -17.68 -28.71
C THR A 1050 -14.70 -18.70 -27.73
N VAL A 1051 -13.63 -18.35 -27.01
CA VAL A 1051 -12.99 -19.26 -26.04
C VAL A 1051 -13.90 -19.53 -24.84
N VAL A 1052 -14.56 -18.49 -24.31
CA VAL A 1052 -15.48 -18.65 -23.16
C VAL A 1052 -16.67 -19.54 -23.54
N LYS A 1053 -17.26 -19.35 -24.73
CA LYS A 1053 -18.36 -20.22 -25.22
C LYS A 1053 -17.88 -21.67 -25.45
N ALA A 1054 -16.71 -21.86 -26.07
CA ALA A 1054 -16.16 -23.19 -26.30
C ALA A 1054 -15.93 -23.95 -24.98
N TYR A 1055 -15.42 -23.26 -23.95
CA TYR A 1055 -15.28 -23.82 -22.61
C TYR A 1055 -16.64 -24.15 -21.97
N GLN A 1056 -17.64 -23.27 -22.09
CA GLN A 1056 -18.98 -23.51 -21.53
C GLN A 1056 -19.70 -24.70 -22.19
N GLU A 1057 -19.47 -24.95 -23.47
CA GLU A 1057 -20.07 -26.07 -24.21
C GLU A 1057 -19.34 -27.40 -24.00
N GLN A 1058 -18.01 -27.39 -23.97
CA GLN A 1058 -17.18 -28.60 -24.02
C GLN A 1058 -16.51 -28.96 -22.68
N GLY A 1059 -16.49 -28.03 -21.71
CA GLY A 1059 -15.97 -28.22 -20.36
C GLY A 1059 -14.53 -28.72 -20.32
N PHE A 1060 -14.28 -29.80 -19.55
CA PHE A 1060 -12.94 -30.36 -19.38
C PHE A 1060 -12.32 -30.89 -20.68
N SER A 1061 -13.13 -31.33 -21.65
CA SER A 1061 -12.60 -31.83 -22.93
C SER A 1061 -11.88 -30.73 -23.72
N PHE A 1062 -12.38 -29.50 -23.68
CA PHE A 1062 -11.71 -28.33 -24.24
C PHE A 1062 -10.40 -28.02 -23.51
N LEU A 1063 -10.42 -28.03 -22.18
CA LEU A 1063 -9.23 -27.76 -21.35
C LEU A 1063 -8.12 -28.79 -21.58
N ARG A 1064 -8.48 -30.07 -21.67
CA ARG A 1064 -7.54 -31.15 -21.96
C ARG A 1064 -6.79 -30.93 -23.28
N ARG A 1065 -7.51 -30.51 -24.31
CA ARG A 1065 -6.91 -30.14 -25.60
C ARG A 1065 -6.02 -28.91 -25.47
N ALA A 1066 -6.46 -27.88 -24.74
CA ALA A 1066 -5.64 -26.70 -24.49
C ALA A 1066 -4.33 -26.97 -23.71
N PHE A 1067 -4.30 -27.99 -22.84
CA PHE A 1067 -3.08 -28.39 -22.14
C PHE A 1067 -2.14 -29.21 -23.01
N ASN A 1068 -2.69 -30.11 -23.83
CA ASN A 1068 -1.91 -31.13 -24.54
C ASN A 1068 -1.54 -30.75 -25.99
N GLU A 1069 -2.34 -29.94 -26.68
CA GLU A 1069 -2.16 -29.59 -28.09
C GLU A 1069 -1.54 -28.19 -28.22
N THR A 1070 -0.29 -28.12 -28.70
CA THR A 1070 0.36 -26.83 -29.02
C THR A 1070 -0.34 -26.16 -30.20
N GLY A 1071 -0.69 -24.88 -30.04
CA GLY A 1071 -1.41 -24.09 -31.05
C GLY A 1071 -2.92 -24.30 -31.13
N PHE A 1072 -3.50 -25.18 -30.29
CA PHE A 1072 -4.95 -25.38 -30.25
C PHE A 1072 -5.72 -24.09 -29.93
N LEU A 1073 -5.27 -23.32 -28.94
CA LEU A 1073 -5.93 -22.07 -28.55
C LEU A 1073 -5.89 -21.01 -29.66
N GLU A 1074 -4.84 -21.02 -30.49
CA GLU A 1074 -4.68 -20.13 -31.63
C GLU A 1074 -5.67 -20.51 -32.74
N SER A 1075 -5.83 -21.82 -32.99
CA SER A 1075 -6.81 -22.36 -33.93
C SER A 1075 -8.26 -22.04 -33.57
N VAL A 1076 -8.59 -22.10 -32.28
CA VAL A 1076 -9.94 -21.80 -31.77
C VAL A 1076 -10.28 -20.32 -31.90
N THR A 1077 -9.29 -19.46 -31.70
CA THR A 1077 -9.47 -18.00 -31.78
C THR A 1077 -9.30 -17.44 -33.19
N GLY A 1078 -8.82 -18.25 -34.14
CA GLY A 1078 -8.44 -17.80 -35.48
C GLY A 1078 -7.19 -16.90 -35.46
N LEU A 1079 -6.36 -17.00 -34.42
CA LEU A 1079 -5.06 -16.35 -34.34
C LEU A 1079 -4.07 -17.02 -35.30
N ASP A 1080 -4.16 -18.34 -35.46
CA ASP A 1080 -3.39 -19.11 -36.45
C ASP A 1080 -3.65 -18.63 -37.88
N LYS A 1081 -4.92 -18.36 -38.22
CA LYS A 1081 -5.32 -17.77 -39.49
C LYS A 1081 -4.88 -16.34 -39.61
N LEU A 1082 -4.84 -15.57 -38.53
CA LEU A 1082 -4.34 -14.20 -38.55
C LEU A 1082 -2.82 -14.16 -38.69
N TYR A 1083 -2.10 -15.14 -38.12
CA TYR A 1083 -0.67 -15.33 -38.33
C TYR A 1083 -0.39 -15.81 -39.74
N ALA A 1084 -1.12 -16.80 -40.25
CA ALA A 1084 -1.00 -17.28 -41.62
C ALA A 1084 -1.46 -16.22 -42.64
N GLU A 1085 -2.46 -15.40 -42.32
CA GLU A 1085 -2.86 -14.23 -43.11
C GLU A 1085 -1.82 -13.13 -42.97
N SER A 1086 -1.20 -12.90 -41.81
CA SER A 1086 -0.15 -11.92 -41.63
C SER A 1086 1.17 -12.35 -42.27
N GLU A 1087 1.49 -13.64 -42.28
CA GLU A 1087 2.63 -14.24 -42.98
C GLU A 1087 2.34 -14.31 -44.46
N ALA A 1088 1.14 -14.73 -44.87
CA ALA A 1088 0.71 -14.66 -46.26
C ALA A 1088 0.60 -13.22 -46.73
N ILE A 1089 0.25 -12.24 -45.88
CA ILE A 1089 0.32 -10.81 -46.17
C ILE A 1089 1.80 -10.43 -46.17
N LEU A 1090 2.67 -10.81 -45.25
CA LEU A 1090 4.10 -10.51 -45.34
C LEU A 1090 4.77 -11.12 -46.60
N ASP A 1091 4.26 -12.25 -47.08
CA ASP A 1091 4.73 -13.00 -48.26
C ASP A 1091 4.01 -12.56 -49.56
N SER A 1092 2.76 -12.07 -49.49
CA SER A 1092 1.96 -11.56 -50.63
C SER A 1092 1.92 -10.05 -50.73
N VAL A 1093 2.39 -9.34 -49.70
CA VAL A 1093 2.67 -7.90 -49.68
C VAL A 1093 4.08 -7.69 -50.26
N ASP A 1094 4.22 -8.14 -51.50
CA ASP A 1094 4.62 -7.21 -52.54
C ASP A 1094 3.42 -6.28 -52.75
N TRP A 1095 3.45 -5.09 -52.14
CA TRP A 1095 2.37 -4.09 -52.27
C TRP A 1095 2.16 -3.71 -53.75
N GLU A 1096 1.17 -4.32 -54.40
CA GLU A 1096 0.48 -3.76 -55.56
C GLU A 1096 -0.71 -2.91 -55.11
N GLU A 1097 -0.88 -1.80 -55.83
CA GLU A 1097 -1.77 -0.69 -55.56
C GLU A 1097 -3.15 -0.84 -56.24
N ASP A 1098 -4.09 -0.11 -55.65
CA ASP A 1098 -5.16 0.70 -56.25
C ASP A 1098 -6.55 0.10 -56.58
N SER A 1099 -7.52 1.02 -56.38
CA SER A 1099 -8.97 1.03 -56.61
C SER A 1099 -9.82 0.38 -55.50
N ASP A 1100 -10.80 1.05 -54.86
CA ASP A 1100 -11.72 2.06 -55.39
C ASP A 1100 -12.22 3.09 -54.35
N GLU A 1101 -12.58 4.24 -54.89
CA GLU A 1101 -13.19 5.43 -54.29
C GLU A 1101 -14.58 5.18 -53.66
N GLY A 1102 -14.98 6.02 -52.68
CA GLY A 1102 -16.39 6.37 -52.51
C GLY A 1102 -16.90 6.72 -51.11
N LEU A 1103 -16.46 7.86 -50.54
CA LEU A 1103 -17.25 8.94 -49.90
C LEU A 1103 -16.41 9.84 -48.99
#